data_AF-A0A956N610-F1
#
_entry.id   AF-A0A956N610-F1
#
_cell.length_a   1.000
_cell.length_b   1.000
_cell.length_c   1.000
_cell.angle_alpha   90.00
_cell.angle_beta   90.00
_cell.angle_gamma   90.00
#
_symmetry.space_group_name_H-M   'P 1'
#
loop_
_entity.id
_entity.type
_entity.pdbx_description
1 polymer ?
#
loop_
_entity_poly.entity_id
_entity_poly.type
_entity_poly.pdbx_seq_one_letter_code
_entity_poly.pdbx_strand_id
1 'polypeptide(L)'
;NSWGVNEGFSGYLDCDSRWWTAMDNCEAAGVVLTWSAGNEGPGSTSLRSPADRADSPYNAFSVGSTITSPPYTISSFSSRGPSGCGGAYAMKPEVSAPGSNIYSAQPGGGYQLLSGTSMAGPHVAGVVALMRAANPDLDVETVKQILMDTAVDLGTVGEDNTYGHGIINAYEAVLAALSGYGTIEGTVTDAVSGLPVPSATVDVVGDPRTSTADASGFFRILLPEGSWDLDYSAFGHVTDTQTINVIADTVVDGSLALAPVPSATVSGTVIDYNLNPVAGATVSVMGTPLAPATTAGDGTYSLSVPDGDTYTFLGAAAGLGGVQQTVAISGNTTVDFVLPELMAEDFESGGFTSWPWVMSGTAPWTISTTNVHEGSYSARSGVISHNQSSTMEVTVDLAAAGDISFWYTVSSELSYDFLRFYIDGVQRNSWSGSIGWTQATYAVTAGTHTFRWSYTKDISVNTGSDAAWVDFIDFPPLVSPTPDIAIAPGSISETLAPGGTSSQSLTIDNVGDAQLNYNVSIVGGPLSWLDTSATSGSVPAAGSGSLDVLFDATGLASGPYTATLRLTTNDPDESQVDVPITLDVSGSTDVIVGAQPTAFELANPQPNPFGSATTIVYAIPNEAQAVSIAVYDVAGKLVRTLVNGVQPVGRHVAIWDGRDASGSRVASGVYFTRMDAGEFSDVKKVTLLK
;
A
#
# COMPACT_ATOMS: atom_id res chain seq x y z
N ASN A 1 18.92 -28.49 30.77
CA ASN A 1 18.59 -29.82 30.22
C ASN A 1 19.22 -29.97 28.84
N SER A 2 20.31 -30.74 28.75
CA SER A 2 21.09 -30.88 27.51
C SER A 2 20.62 -32.03 26.61
N TRP A 3 19.31 -32.11 26.37
CA TRP A 3 18.66 -33.16 25.57
C TRP A 3 17.32 -32.67 25.01
N GLY A 4 16.78 -33.39 24.02
CA GLY A 4 15.47 -33.16 23.42
C GLY A 4 15.16 -34.26 22.41
N VAL A 5 13.88 -34.43 22.06
CA VAL A 5 13.42 -35.35 21.01
C VAL A 5 13.20 -34.59 19.69
N ASN A 6 13.43 -35.25 18.56
CA ASN A 6 13.24 -34.72 17.21
C ASN A 6 12.44 -35.73 16.36
N GLU A 7 12.14 -35.38 15.11
CA GLU A 7 11.41 -36.23 14.15
C GLU A 7 11.98 -37.66 13.99
N GLY A 8 13.28 -37.85 14.26
CA GLY A 8 13.93 -39.16 14.22
C GLY A 8 13.59 -40.08 15.41
N PHE A 9 12.90 -39.57 16.43
CA PHE A 9 12.50 -40.32 17.62
C PHE A 9 11.13 -40.97 17.44
N SER A 10 11.01 -42.27 17.75
CA SER A 10 9.73 -42.98 17.64
C SER A 10 8.70 -42.41 18.61
N GLY A 11 7.55 -41.96 18.08
CA GLY A 11 6.52 -41.29 18.87
C GLY A 11 6.86 -39.83 19.19
N TYR A 12 7.68 -39.19 18.36
CA TYR A 12 7.83 -37.74 18.32
C TYR A 12 6.52 -37.08 17.87
N LEU A 13 6.22 -35.95 18.51
CA LEU A 13 5.17 -35.03 18.13
C LEU A 13 5.80 -33.63 18.21
N ASP A 14 5.48 -32.75 17.26
CA ASP A 14 5.75 -31.33 17.48
C ASP A 14 4.87 -30.83 18.63
N CYS A 15 5.37 -29.88 19.41
CA CYS A 15 4.59 -29.25 20.48
C CYS A 15 4.12 -30.25 21.53
N ASP A 16 5.01 -31.18 21.86
CA ASP A 16 4.65 -32.33 22.66
C ASP A 16 4.54 -31.96 24.14
N SER A 17 3.30 -31.98 24.62
CA SER A 17 2.93 -31.49 25.94
C SER A 17 3.25 -32.44 27.09
N ARG A 18 3.81 -33.63 26.83
CA ARG A 18 4.08 -34.65 27.87
C ARG A 18 4.96 -34.13 29.03
N TRP A 19 5.78 -33.10 28.82
CA TRP A 19 6.70 -32.55 29.83
C TRP A 19 6.23 -31.21 30.41
N TRP A 20 5.22 -30.56 29.82
CA TRP A 20 4.87 -29.18 30.15
C TRP A 20 4.47 -29.02 31.60
N THR A 21 3.57 -29.87 32.10
CA THR A 21 3.16 -29.84 33.52
C THR A 21 4.32 -30.09 34.47
N ALA A 22 5.26 -30.97 34.11
CA ALA A 22 6.44 -31.22 34.94
C ALA A 22 7.39 -30.00 34.95
N MET A 23 7.58 -29.35 33.80
CA MET A 23 8.35 -28.12 33.67
C MET A 23 7.74 -27.00 34.51
N ASP A 24 6.43 -26.77 34.37
CA ASP A 24 5.71 -25.73 35.09
C ASP A 24 5.78 -25.95 36.60
N ASN A 25 5.61 -27.19 37.06
CA ASN A 25 5.74 -27.53 38.48
C ASN A 25 7.17 -27.31 39.02
N CYS A 26 8.20 -27.56 38.22
CA CYS A 26 9.58 -27.29 38.61
C CYS A 26 9.87 -25.78 38.71
N GLU A 27 9.41 -25.00 37.73
CA GLU A 27 9.57 -23.55 37.75
C GLU A 27 8.76 -22.89 38.87
N ALA A 28 7.54 -23.36 39.12
CA ALA A 28 6.73 -22.94 40.27
C ALA A 28 7.37 -23.28 41.62
N ALA A 29 8.23 -24.31 41.67
CA ALA A 29 9.04 -24.64 42.85
C ALA A 29 10.33 -23.80 42.96
N GLY A 30 10.55 -22.83 42.05
CA GLY A 30 11.70 -21.94 42.04
C GLY A 30 12.90 -22.45 41.23
N VAL A 31 12.77 -23.55 40.49
CA VAL A 31 13.86 -24.11 39.69
C VAL A 31 13.88 -23.46 38.31
N VAL A 32 14.96 -22.75 37.98
CA VAL A 32 15.16 -22.19 36.63
C VAL A 32 15.52 -23.31 35.67
N LEU A 33 14.59 -23.66 34.76
CA LEU A 33 14.86 -24.62 33.71
C LEU A 33 15.38 -23.91 32.45
N THR A 34 16.42 -24.49 31.86
CA THR A 34 16.92 -24.13 30.52
C THR A 34 17.04 -25.38 29.68
N TRP A 35 16.88 -25.27 28.36
CA TRP A 35 16.86 -26.42 27.47
C TRP A 35 17.77 -26.19 26.26
N SER A 36 18.50 -27.21 25.82
CA SER A 36 19.27 -27.10 24.58
C SER A 36 18.33 -27.08 23.38
N ALA A 37 18.45 -26.08 22.51
CA ALA A 37 17.52 -25.87 21.40
C ALA A 37 17.45 -27.06 20.41
N GLY A 38 18.57 -27.75 20.20
CA GLY A 38 18.71 -28.84 19.24
C GLY A 38 19.98 -28.73 18.41
N ASN A 39 20.26 -29.76 17.62
CA ASN A 39 21.44 -29.83 16.74
C ASN A 39 21.02 -30.11 15.27
N GLU A 40 19.81 -29.69 14.89
CA GLU A 40 19.17 -29.95 13.60
C GLU A 40 19.23 -28.75 12.64
N GLY A 41 19.98 -27.70 13.00
CA GLY A 41 20.27 -26.59 12.11
C GLY A 41 21.06 -27.01 10.86
N PRO A 42 21.16 -26.14 9.83
CA PRO A 42 20.82 -24.71 9.86
C PRO A 42 19.39 -24.38 9.41
N GLY A 43 18.53 -25.36 9.11
CA GLY A 43 17.16 -25.09 8.70
C GLY A 43 16.36 -24.33 9.77
N SER A 44 15.38 -23.52 9.35
CA SER A 44 14.34 -22.99 10.25
C SER A 44 13.52 -24.13 10.84
N THR A 45 12.70 -23.83 11.86
CA THR A 45 11.74 -24.77 12.46
C THR A 45 12.39 -26.11 12.84
N SER A 46 13.56 -26.06 13.46
CA SER A 46 14.40 -27.24 13.72
C SER A 46 14.62 -27.51 15.20
N LEU A 47 13.82 -26.90 16.08
CA LEU A 47 13.89 -27.10 17.52
C LEU A 47 13.53 -28.52 17.91
N ARG A 48 14.10 -28.99 19.02
CA ARG A 48 13.69 -30.24 19.66
C ARG A 48 12.61 -30.00 20.69
N SER A 49 11.74 -30.97 20.91
CA SER A 49 10.83 -30.94 22.06
C SER A 49 11.53 -31.41 23.34
N PRO A 50 11.37 -30.73 24.49
CA PRO A 50 10.42 -29.64 24.78
C PRO A 50 10.96 -28.21 24.62
N ALA A 51 12.13 -28.02 24.01
CA ALA A 51 12.71 -26.69 23.76
C ALA A 51 11.89 -25.86 22.75
N ASP A 52 11.00 -26.51 22.00
CA ASP A 52 10.03 -25.93 21.09
C ASP A 52 8.84 -25.26 21.81
N ARG A 53 8.56 -25.54 23.09
CA ARG A 53 7.42 -24.91 23.78
C ARG A 53 7.57 -23.38 23.81
N ALA A 54 6.50 -22.68 23.45
CA ALA A 54 6.50 -21.23 23.22
C ALA A 54 5.16 -20.55 23.63
N ASP A 55 4.51 -21.05 24.69
CA ASP A 55 3.26 -20.45 25.21
C ASP A 55 3.48 -19.15 26.01
N SER A 56 4.72 -18.87 26.43
CA SER A 56 5.10 -17.67 27.20
C SER A 56 6.52 -17.23 26.83
N PRO A 57 6.95 -16.01 27.18
CA PRO A 57 8.32 -15.53 26.91
C PRO A 57 9.41 -16.38 27.56
N TYR A 58 9.07 -17.15 28.60
CA TYR A 58 10.04 -17.80 29.47
C TYR A 58 10.02 -19.33 29.39
N ASN A 59 8.96 -19.94 28.87
CA ASN A 59 8.80 -21.38 28.97
C ASN A 59 9.78 -22.15 28.07
N ALA A 60 10.27 -23.27 28.58
CA ALA A 60 11.43 -24.01 28.08
C ALA A 60 12.77 -23.24 28.06
N PHE A 61 12.84 -21.93 27.80
CA PHE A 61 14.08 -21.16 27.82
C PHE A 61 15.22 -21.87 27.07
N SER A 62 15.02 -22.01 25.77
CA SER A 62 15.89 -22.73 24.86
C SER A 62 17.19 -21.97 24.57
N VAL A 63 18.27 -22.73 24.40
CA VAL A 63 19.64 -22.22 24.31
C VAL A 63 20.29 -22.63 23.00
N GLY A 64 20.62 -21.64 22.17
CA GLY A 64 21.40 -21.76 20.94
C GLY A 64 22.89 -21.91 21.19
N SER A 65 23.63 -22.40 20.19
CA SER A 65 25.07 -22.64 20.26
C SER A 65 25.85 -21.70 19.37
N THR A 66 26.83 -20.98 19.92
CA THR A 66 27.80 -20.17 19.17
C THR A 66 29.21 -20.78 19.20
N ILE A 67 30.10 -20.23 18.38
CA ILE A 67 31.56 -20.41 18.56
C ILE A 67 32.06 -19.64 19.80
N THR A 68 33.26 -19.96 20.28
CA THR A 68 33.81 -19.44 21.55
C THR A 68 34.49 -18.08 21.48
N SER A 69 34.66 -17.50 20.29
CA SER A 69 35.37 -16.24 20.09
C SER A 69 34.55 -15.26 19.24
N PRO A 70 34.72 -13.93 19.43
CA PRO A 70 34.15 -12.93 18.53
C PRO A 70 34.44 -13.27 17.06
N PRO A 71 33.47 -13.11 16.15
CA PRO A 71 32.17 -12.45 16.33
C PRO A 71 31.05 -13.36 16.90
N TYR A 72 31.39 -14.48 17.56
CA TYR A 72 30.43 -15.40 18.19
C TYR A 72 29.38 -15.95 17.21
N THR A 73 29.78 -16.21 15.97
CA THR A 73 28.93 -16.81 14.94
C THR A 73 28.17 -18.03 15.46
N ILE A 74 26.88 -18.10 15.12
CA ILE A 74 26.06 -19.27 15.43
C ILE A 74 26.70 -20.54 14.84
N SER A 75 26.67 -21.61 15.61
CA SER A 75 27.15 -22.91 15.17
C SER A 75 26.19 -23.43 14.10
N SER A 76 26.71 -23.97 12.99
CA SER A 76 25.88 -24.38 11.85
C SER A 76 24.81 -25.42 12.22
N PHE A 77 25.10 -26.28 13.20
CA PHE A 77 24.19 -27.28 13.71
C PHE A 77 23.13 -26.72 14.68
N SER A 78 23.30 -25.50 15.21
CA SER A 78 22.36 -24.97 16.20
C SER A 78 20.96 -24.87 15.57
N SER A 79 19.99 -25.53 16.17
CA SER A 79 18.60 -25.43 15.75
C SER A 79 18.10 -23.98 15.80
N ARG A 80 17.13 -23.69 14.93
CA ARG A 80 16.57 -22.34 14.71
C ARG A 80 15.06 -22.37 14.80
N GLY A 81 14.51 -21.27 15.28
CA GLY A 81 13.09 -21.01 15.21
C GLY A 81 12.60 -20.74 13.78
N PRO A 82 11.34 -20.28 13.63
CA PRO A 82 10.36 -20.17 14.71
C PRO A 82 9.94 -21.54 15.23
N SER A 83 9.43 -21.59 16.45
CA SER A 83 8.70 -22.73 16.97
C SER A 83 7.33 -22.84 16.30
N GLY A 84 6.89 -24.06 15.98
CA GLY A 84 5.51 -24.33 15.54
C GLY A 84 4.47 -24.30 16.67
N CYS A 85 4.91 -24.10 17.92
CA CYS A 85 4.08 -24.30 19.12
C CYS A 85 3.63 -23.00 19.79
N GLY A 86 4.15 -21.86 19.35
CA GLY A 86 3.85 -20.55 19.91
C GLY A 86 3.17 -19.64 18.89
N GLY A 87 2.33 -18.74 19.39
CA GLY A 87 1.84 -17.59 18.62
C GLY A 87 2.87 -16.46 18.68
N ALA A 88 2.59 -15.45 19.51
CA ALA A 88 3.45 -14.27 19.67
C ALA A 88 4.88 -14.57 20.14
N TYR A 89 5.13 -15.72 20.79
CA TYR A 89 6.44 -16.10 21.35
C TYR A 89 7.15 -17.20 20.55
N ALA A 90 6.79 -17.36 19.27
CA ALA A 90 7.36 -18.38 18.41
C ALA A 90 8.87 -18.21 18.16
N MET A 91 9.43 -17.02 18.41
CA MET A 91 10.87 -16.79 18.23
C MET A 91 11.68 -17.59 19.25
N LYS A 92 12.66 -18.33 18.73
CA LYS A 92 13.54 -19.22 19.50
C LYS A 92 14.88 -19.37 18.75
N PRO A 93 16.00 -19.62 19.43
CA PRO A 93 16.11 -19.77 20.88
C PRO A 93 15.91 -18.45 21.64
N GLU A 94 15.75 -18.48 22.95
CA GLU A 94 15.66 -17.24 23.76
C GLU A 94 17.02 -16.58 23.89
N VAL A 95 18.06 -17.37 24.10
CA VAL A 95 19.45 -16.89 24.19
C VAL A 95 20.41 -17.88 23.56
N SER A 96 21.63 -17.43 23.30
CA SER A 96 22.72 -18.24 22.80
C SER A 96 23.90 -18.25 23.76
N ALA A 97 24.69 -19.33 23.71
CA ALA A 97 25.92 -19.45 24.49
C ALA A 97 26.99 -20.27 23.73
N PRO A 98 28.27 -20.20 24.14
CA PRO A 98 29.32 -20.98 23.50
C PRO A 98 29.04 -22.49 23.59
N GLY A 99 28.94 -23.15 22.44
CA GLY A 99 28.66 -24.57 22.34
C GLY A 99 29.52 -25.33 21.34
N SER A 100 30.41 -24.67 20.59
CA SER A 100 31.36 -25.32 19.69
C SER A 100 32.75 -25.45 20.30
N ASN A 101 33.32 -26.65 20.26
CA ASN A 101 34.66 -26.98 20.76
C ASN A 101 34.88 -26.58 22.24
N ILE A 102 33.93 -26.95 23.10
CA ILE A 102 33.97 -26.66 24.53
C ILE A 102 34.83 -27.71 25.23
N TYR A 103 35.88 -27.26 25.91
CA TYR A 103 36.77 -28.12 26.69
C TYR A 103 36.17 -28.38 28.07
N SER A 104 35.79 -29.62 28.36
CA SER A 104 35.15 -29.97 29.63
C SER A 104 35.50 -31.40 30.07
N ALA A 105 35.10 -31.74 31.30
CA ALA A 105 35.43 -33.02 31.94
C ALA A 105 34.83 -34.22 31.19
N GLN A 106 35.54 -35.35 31.18
CA GLN A 106 35.10 -36.61 30.57
C GLN A 106 34.91 -37.72 31.62
N PRO A 107 33.90 -38.61 31.48
CA PRO A 107 33.79 -39.81 32.30
C PRO A 107 35.06 -40.67 32.26
N GLY A 108 35.52 -41.12 33.44
CA GLY A 108 36.79 -41.87 33.56
C GLY A 108 38.02 -40.99 33.84
N GLY A 109 37.86 -39.66 33.91
CA GLY A 109 38.91 -38.69 34.20
C GLY A 109 39.40 -37.95 32.96
N GLY A 110 40.06 -36.81 33.17
CA GLY A 110 40.56 -35.95 32.09
C GLY A 110 39.49 -35.04 31.47
N TYR A 111 39.81 -34.51 30.29
CA TYR A 111 39.02 -33.49 29.59
C TYR A 111 39.03 -33.75 28.09
N GLN A 112 37.94 -33.35 27.42
CA GLN A 112 37.77 -33.46 25.98
C GLN A 112 37.07 -32.22 25.41
N LEU A 113 37.22 -32.01 24.10
CA LEU A 113 36.47 -31.01 23.34
C LEU A 113 35.18 -31.65 22.80
N LEU A 114 34.04 -31.03 23.08
CA LEU A 114 32.74 -31.42 22.52
C LEU A 114 32.03 -30.23 21.91
N SER A 115 31.14 -30.51 20.96
CA SER A 115 30.31 -29.51 20.28
C SER A 115 28.84 -29.91 20.32
N GLY A 116 27.96 -28.93 20.55
CA GLY A 116 26.52 -29.10 20.56
C GLY A 116 25.82 -28.01 21.36
N THR A 117 24.52 -27.78 21.12
CA THR A 117 23.69 -26.99 22.05
C THR A 117 23.67 -27.61 23.44
N SER A 118 23.96 -28.92 23.55
CA SER A 118 24.23 -29.64 24.81
C SER A 118 25.40 -29.07 25.62
N MET A 119 26.34 -28.37 24.98
CA MET A 119 27.47 -27.68 25.62
C MET A 119 27.16 -26.20 25.90
N ALA A 120 26.28 -25.58 25.11
CA ALA A 120 25.81 -24.22 25.33
C ALA A 120 24.88 -24.11 26.56
N GLY A 121 23.90 -25.01 26.68
CA GLY A 121 22.93 -25.00 27.80
C GLY A 121 23.55 -24.95 29.21
N PRO A 122 24.61 -25.74 29.51
CA PRO A 122 25.33 -25.67 30.78
C PRO A 122 26.02 -24.33 31.08
N HIS A 123 26.40 -23.54 30.06
CA HIS A 123 26.94 -22.20 30.30
C HIS A 123 25.85 -21.31 30.90
N VAL A 124 24.64 -21.30 30.32
CA VAL A 124 23.49 -20.55 30.84
C VAL A 124 23.16 -21.01 32.26
N ALA A 125 23.12 -22.32 32.51
CA ALA A 125 22.89 -22.86 33.86
C ALA A 125 23.96 -22.40 34.88
N GLY A 126 25.21 -22.25 34.46
CA GLY A 126 26.28 -21.68 35.28
C GLY A 126 26.05 -20.20 35.61
N VAL A 127 25.60 -19.41 34.63
CA VAL A 127 25.26 -17.99 34.86
C VAL A 127 24.08 -17.85 35.81
N VAL A 128 23.02 -18.66 35.64
CA VAL A 128 21.90 -18.73 36.59
C VAL A 128 22.40 -18.96 38.02
N ALA A 129 23.35 -19.88 38.22
CA ALA A 129 23.91 -20.16 39.54
C ALA A 129 24.69 -18.95 40.11
N LEU A 130 25.41 -18.20 39.26
CA LEU A 130 26.08 -16.96 39.68
C LEU A 130 25.08 -15.87 40.08
N MET A 131 24.01 -15.70 39.30
CA MET A 131 22.94 -14.74 39.60
C MET A 131 22.25 -15.08 40.92
N ARG A 132 21.95 -16.37 41.16
CA ARG A 132 21.38 -16.85 42.43
C ARG A 132 22.34 -16.71 43.61
N ALA A 133 23.65 -16.79 43.37
CA ALA A 133 24.63 -16.52 44.42
C ALA A 133 24.69 -15.02 44.77
N ALA A 134 24.46 -14.14 43.79
CA ALA A 134 24.40 -12.71 43.99
C ALA A 134 23.10 -12.25 44.66
N ASN A 135 21.97 -12.82 44.24
CA ASN A 135 20.65 -12.60 44.83
C ASN A 135 19.89 -13.94 44.93
N PRO A 136 19.85 -14.56 46.12
CA PRO A 136 19.19 -15.85 46.34
C PRO A 136 17.67 -15.81 46.09
N ASP A 137 17.04 -14.65 46.24
CA ASP A 137 15.58 -14.49 46.30
C ASP A 137 14.93 -14.17 44.95
N LEU A 138 15.72 -13.95 43.88
CA LEU A 138 15.19 -13.74 42.52
C LEU A 138 14.14 -14.81 42.18
N ASP A 139 13.07 -14.50 41.48
CA ASP A 139 12.18 -15.56 40.99
C ASP A 139 12.71 -16.15 39.66
N VAL A 140 12.03 -17.17 39.13
CA VAL A 140 12.47 -17.86 37.91
C VAL A 140 12.35 -16.96 36.67
N GLU A 141 11.29 -16.17 36.58
CA GLU A 141 11.06 -15.29 35.43
C GLU A 141 12.06 -14.15 35.42
N THR A 142 12.32 -13.53 36.58
CA THR A 142 13.31 -12.45 36.68
C THR A 142 14.71 -12.91 36.28
N VAL A 143 15.12 -14.13 36.66
CA VAL A 143 16.40 -14.69 36.20
C VAL A 143 16.44 -14.84 34.68
N LYS A 144 15.38 -15.38 34.08
CA LYS A 144 15.30 -15.58 32.63
C LYS A 144 15.26 -14.26 31.88
N GLN A 145 14.54 -13.27 32.40
CA GLN A 145 14.50 -11.92 31.82
C GLN A 145 15.87 -11.26 31.86
N ILE A 146 16.57 -11.28 32.99
CA ILE A 146 17.92 -10.72 33.09
C ILE A 146 18.87 -11.37 32.07
N LEU A 147 18.77 -12.68 31.87
CA LEU A 147 19.59 -13.39 30.87
C LEU A 147 19.32 -12.90 29.44
N MET A 148 18.06 -12.56 29.11
CA MET A 148 17.69 -12.00 27.81
C MET A 148 18.11 -10.53 27.69
N ASP A 149 17.80 -9.70 28.69
CA ASP A 149 18.09 -8.25 28.70
C ASP A 149 19.59 -7.94 28.62
N THR A 150 20.41 -8.78 29.25
CA THR A 150 21.86 -8.57 29.31
C THR A 150 22.62 -9.32 28.22
N ALA A 151 21.93 -10.09 27.38
CA ALA A 151 22.55 -10.73 26.24
C ALA A 151 23.09 -9.68 25.27
N VAL A 152 24.25 -9.96 24.68
CA VAL A 152 24.80 -9.14 23.62
C VAL A 152 24.10 -9.56 22.34
N ASP A 153 23.28 -8.65 21.81
CA ASP A 153 22.55 -8.83 20.55
C ASP A 153 23.50 -9.19 19.40
N LEU A 154 23.14 -10.23 18.66
CA LEU A 154 23.87 -10.76 17.51
C LEU A 154 22.88 -11.17 16.44
N GLY A 155 23.18 -10.85 15.18
CA GLY A 155 22.31 -11.19 14.06
C GLY A 155 21.46 -10.01 13.64
N THR A 156 20.15 -10.23 13.54
CA THR A 156 19.18 -9.16 13.26
C THR A 156 18.95 -8.40 14.55
N VAL A 157 18.88 -7.06 14.50
CA VAL A 157 18.67 -6.25 15.71
C VAL A 157 17.38 -6.66 16.41
N GLY A 158 17.46 -6.94 17.71
CA GLY A 158 16.36 -7.44 18.51
C GLY A 158 16.31 -8.97 18.59
N GLU A 159 15.17 -9.51 19.04
CA GLU A 159 15.00 -10.96 19.11
C GLU A 159 14.94 -11.57 17.69
N ASP A 160 15.69 -12.64 17.44
CA ASP A 160 15.66 -13.36 16.17
C ASP A 160 15.66 -14.89 16.30
N ASN A 161 15.24 -15.57 15.23
CA ASN A 161 15.13 -17.04 15.18
C ASN A 161 16.47 -17.80 15.14
N THR A 162 17.60 -17.10 15.20
CA THR A 162 18.94 -17.68 15.09
C THR A 162 19.71 -17.57 16.40
N TYR A 163 19.77 -16.38 16.99
CA TYR A 163 20.50 -16.07 18.21
C TYR A 163 19.58 -15.83 19.41
N GLY A 164 18.28 -15.61 19.19
CA GLY A 164 17.37 -15.13 20.21
C GLY A 164 17.62 -13.68 20.54
N HIS A 165 17.67 -13.36 21.83
CA HIS A 165 18.15 -12.07 22.34
C HIS A 165 19.68 -11.90 22.24
N GLY A 166 20.40 -12.90 21.73
CA GLY A 166 21.85 -12.82 21.52
C GLY A 166 22.66 -13.74 22.45
N ILE A 167 23.97 -13.49 22.53
CA ILE A 167 24.87 -14.29 23.37
C ILE A 167 24.85 -13.80 24.83
N ILE A 168 24.67 -14.71 25.79
CA ILE A 168 24.63 -14.36 27.22
C ILE A 168 25.87 -13.59 27.68
N ASN A 169 25.68 -12.60 28.57
CA ASN A 169 26.75 -11.87 29.24
C ASN A 169 26.69 -12.11 30.75
N ALA A 170 27.56 -13.01 31.25
CA ALA A 170 27.54 -13.40 32.65
C ALA A 170 27.83 -12.24 33.62
N TYR A 171 28.65 -11.27 33.22
CA TYR A 171 29.01 -10.14 34.07
C TYR A 171 27.82 -9.19 34.24
N GLU A 172 27.21 -8.77 33.13
CA GLU A 172 26.04 -7.89 33.14
C GLU A 172 24.84 -8.58 33.80
N ALA A 173 24.61 -9.88 33.54
CA ALA A 173 23.55 -10.65 34.19
C ALA A 173 23.68 -10.67 35.73
N VAL A 174 24.91 -10.81 36.24
CA VAL A 174 25.16 -10.80 37.69
C VAL A 174 25.05 -9.40 38.27
N LEU A 175 25.49 -8.37 37.55
CA LEU A 175 25.27 -6.97 37.98
C LEU A 175 23.78 -6.65 38.04
N ALA A 176 23.02 -7.03 37.03
CA ALA A 176 21.57 -6.87 36.96
C ALA A 176 20.86 -7.60 38.12
N ALA A 177 21.32 -8.81 38.46
CA ALA A 177 20.84 -9.55 39.63
C ALA A 177 21.10 -8.83 40.96
N LEU A 178 22.16 -8.02 41.05
CA LEU A 178 22.50 -7.24 42.26
C LEU A 178 21.71 -5.92 42.37
N SER A 179 21.34 -5.31 41.25
CA SER A 179 20.64 -4.02 41.24
C SER A 179 19.16 -4.10 41.61
N GLY A 180 18.57 -5.30 41.70
CA GLY A 180 17.15 -5.47 42.01
C GLY A 180 16.25 -5.11 40.82
N TYR A 181 15.18 -5.89 40.62
CA TYR A 181 14.19 -5.65 39.57
C TYR A 181 12.80 -5.56 40.21
N GLY A 182 11.94 -4.70 39.67
CA GLY A 182 10.53 -4.66 39.99
C GLY A 182 9.69 -4.87 38.73
N THR A 183 8.47 -5.34 38.92
CA THR A 183 7.50 -5.49 37.83
C THR A 183 6.61 -4.25 37.79
N ILE A 184 6.36 -3.71 36.61
CA ILE A 184 5.26 -2.79 36.37
C ILE A 184 4.14 -3.59 35.71
N GLU A 185 2.96 -3.58 36.33
CA GLU A 185 1.74 -4.16 35.77
C GLU A 185 0.67 -3.08 35.73
N GLY A 186 -0.16 -3.09 34.70
CA GLY A 186 -1.25 -2.14 34.60
C GLY A 186 -2.19 -2.45 33.46
N THR A 187 -3.23 -1.63 33.35
CA THR A 187 -4.12 -1.65 32.19
C THR A 187 -4.06 -0.34 31.42
N VAL A 188 -4.04 -0.44 30.09
CA VAL A 188 -4.27 0.71 29.20
C VAL A 188 -5.76 0.76 28.88
N THR A 189 -6.38 1.90 29.18
CA THR A 189 -7.82 2.13 28.98
C THR A 189 -8.06 3.39 28.16
N ASP A 190 -9.23 3.50 27.56
CA ASP A 190 -9.68 4.73 26.91
C ASP A 190 -10.21 5.70 27.99
N ALA A 191 -9.70 6.93 28.01
CA ALA A 191 -10.00 7.91 29.06
C ALA A 191 -11.46 8.41 29.07
N VAL A 192 -12.23 8.16 28.02
CA VAL A 192 -13.63 8.58 27.89
C VAL A 192 -14.57 7.43 28.19
N SER A 193 -14.39 6.29 27.54
CA SER A 193 -15.25 5.10 27.68
C SER A 193 -14.89 4.24 28.89
N GLY A 194 -13.65 4.32 29.37
CA GLY A 194 -13.10 3.45 30.42
C GLY A 194 -12.91 2.00 29.97
N LEU A 195 -13.10 1.69 28.68
CA LEU A 195 -12.90 0.36 28.14
C LEU A 195 -11.41 0.08 27.92
N PRO A 196 -10.96 -1.18 27.99
CA PRO A 196 -9.60 -1.55 27.64
C PRO A 196 -9.22 -1.19 26.21
N VAL A 197 -7.96 -0.78 26.02
CA VAL A 197 -7.38 -0.53 24.69
C VAL A 197 -6.44 -1.68 24.35
N PRO A 198 -6.91 -2.72 23.62
CA PRO A 198 -6.08 -3.83 23.23
C PRO A 198 -5.01 -3.39 22.22
N SER A 199 -3.88 -4.08 22.23
CA SER A 199 -2.74 -3.79 21.37
C SER A 199 -2.10 -2.41 21.55
N ALA A 200 -2.44 -1.68 22.63
CA ALA A 200 -1.68 -0.49 23.01
C ALA A 200 -0.22 -0.85 23.30
N THR A 201 0.71 -0.04 22.82
CA THR A 201 2.14 -0.23 23.03
C THR A 201 2.60 0.62 24.21
N VAL A 202 3.42 0.04 25.07
CA VAL A 202 4.04 0.68 26.24
C VAL A 202 5.56 0.56 26.07
N ASP A 203 6.19 1.64 25.61
CA ASP A 203 7.62 1.72 25.34
C ASP A 203 8.37 2.33 26.52
N VAL A 204 9.54 1.77 26.87
CA VAL A 204 10.37 2.32 27.95
C VAL A 204 11.32 3.36 27.35
N VAL A 205 11.18 4.62 27.75
CA VAL A 205 11.98 5.71 27.17
C VAL A 205 13.47 5.50 27.47
N GLY A 206 14.28 5.43 26.41
CA GLY A 206 15.73 5.24 26.51
C GLY A 206 16.17 3.79 26.71
N ASP A 207 15.26 2.82 26.56
CA ASP A 207 15.52 1.39 26.71
C ASP A 207 14.77 0.60 25.60
N PRO A 208 15.31 -0.50 25.08
CA PRO A 208 14.66 -1.25 23.99
C PRO A 208 13.40 -2.03 24.43
N ARG A 209 13.12 -2.14 25.73
CA ARG A 209 11.96 -2.89 26.21
C ARG A 209 10.66 -2.19 25.86
N THR A 210 9.70 -2.99 25.43
CA THR A 210 8.34 -2.59 25.11
C THR A 210 7.37 -3.68 25.55
N SER A 211 6.13 -3.34 25.82
CA SER A 211 5.05 -4.29 26.07
C SER A 211 3.83 -3.90 25.25
N THR A 212 3.13 -4.91 24.72
CA THR A 212 1.85 -4.71 24.04
C THR A 212 0.71 -5.21 24.93
N ALA A 213 -0.29 -4.37 25.13
CA ALA A 213 -1.46 -4.68 25.94
C ALA A 213 -2.31 -5.80 25.32
N ASP A 214 -2.80 -6.72 26.14
CA ASP A 214 -3.64 -7.83 25.69
C ASP A 214 -5.11 -7.40 25.44
N ALA A 215 -6.00 -8.37 25.19
CA ALA A 215 -7.43 -8.11 24.94
C ALA A 215 -8.16 -7.43 26.13
N SER A 216 -7.62 -7.53 27.33
CA SER A 216 -8.10 -6.88 28.55
C SER A 216 -7.39 -5.54 28.83
N GLY A 217 -6.54 -5.09 27.92
CA GLY A 217 -5.70 -3.90 28.07
C GLY A 217 -4.53 -4.12 29.03
N PHE A 218 -4.33 -5.33 29.54
CA PHE A 218 -3.30 -5.63 30.52
C PHE A 218 -1.92 -5.69 29.87
N PHE A 219 -0.94 -5.09 30.52
CA PHE A 219 0.46 -5.17 30.15
C PHE A 219 1.33 -5.46 31.38
N ARG A 220 2.52 -6.01 31.13
CA ARG A 220 3.50 -6.32 32.17
C ARG A 220 4.90 -6.08 31.64
N ILE A 221 5.71 -5.32 32.39
CA ILE A 221 7.10 -5.05 32.04
C ILE A 221 8.00 -5.16 33.28
N LEU A 222 9.15 -5.81 33.13
CA LEU A 222 10.10 -6.02 34.21
C LEU A 222 11.31 -5.10 34.01
N LEU A 223 11.57 -4.21 34.98
CA LEU A 223 12.62 -3.20 34.90
C LEU A 223 13.52 -3.22 36.15
N PRO A 224 14.79 -2.78 36.06
CA PRO A 224 15.62 -2.55 37.22
C PRO A 224 14.97 -1.54 38.17
N GLU A 225 15.29 -1.63 39.46
CA GLU A 225 14.90 -0.61 40.42
C GLU A 225 15.36 0.78 39.93
N GLY A 226 14.48 1.77 40.02
CA GLY A 226 14.76 3.09 39.48
C GLY A 226 13.53 3.83 38.99
N SER A 227 13.75 5.03 38.45
CA SER A 227 12.71 5.86 37.86
C SER A 227 12.77 5.73 36.34
N TRP A 228 11.64 5.39 35.72
CA TRP A 228 11.53 5.11 34.29
C TRP A 228 10.35 5.87 33.70
N ASP A 229 10.54 6.45 32.52
CA ASP A 229 9.44 7.02 31.74
C ASP A 229 8.90 5.97 30.78
N LEU A 230 7.59 5.78 30.76
CA LEU A 230 6.89 4.88 29.84
C LEU A 230 6.03 5.70 28.87
N ASP A 231 6.23 5.50 27.57
CA ASP A 231 5.42 6.09 26.49
C ASP A 231 4.32 5.10 26.08
N TYR A 232 3.07 5.53 26.15
CA TYR A 232 1.90 4.73 25.83
C TYR A 232 1.29 5.22 24.53
N SER A 233 1.09 4.33 23.56
CA SER A 233 0.52 4.68 22.26
C SER A 233 -0.48 3.64 21.77
N ALA A 234 -1.51 4.08 21.05
CA ALA A 234 -2.49 3.21 20.42
C ALA A 234 -3.13 3.93 19.23
N PHE A 235 -3.54 3.18 18.20
CA PHE A 235 -4.27 3.74 17.06
C PHE A 235 -5.55 4.45 17.53
N GLY A 236 -5.78 5.66 17.03
CA GLY A 236 -6.92 6.49 17.43
C GLY A 236 -6.82 7.12 18.82
N HIS A 237 -5.64 7.12 19.45
CA HIS A 237 -5.40 7.76 20.74
C HIS A 237 -4.19 8.69 20.69
N VAL A 238 -4.21 9.71 21.54
CA VAL A 238 -3.07 10.61 21.74
C VAL A 238 -2.04 9.88 22.61
N THR A 239 -0.78 9.83 22.17
CA THR A 239 0.32 9.29 22.97
C THR A 239 0.47 10.06 24.28
N ASP A 240 0.73 9.35 25.37
CA ASP A 240 0.95 9.93 26.69
C ASP A 240 2.11 9.24 27.41
N THR A 241 2.76 9.94 28.34
CA THR A 241 3.98 9.49 29.01
C THR A 241 3.78 9.50 30.52
N GLN A 242 4.17 8.41 31.19
CA GLN A 242 4.11 8.29 32.64
C GLN A 242 5.46 7.90 33.24
N THR A 243 5.94 8.68 34.23
CA THR A 243 7.09 8.31 35.05
C THR A 243 6.67 7.34 36.16
N ILE A 244 7.32 6.18 36.23
CA ILE A 244 7.09 5.13 37.22
C ILE A 244 8.37 4.86 38.01
N ASN A 245 8.25 4.81 39.34
CA ASN A 245 9.34 4.41 40.24
C ASN A 245 9.23 2.92 40.54
N VAL A 246 10.11 2.14 39.94
CA VAL A 246 10.24 0.70 40.10
C VAL A 246 10.96 0.40 41.40
N ILE A 247 10.35 -0.44 42.23
CA ILE A 247 10.88 -0.89 43.52
C ILE A 247 11.22 -2.38 43.39
N ALA A 248 12.45 -2.74 43.75
CA ALA A 248 12.93 -4.12 43.69
C ALA A 248 11.99 -5.10 44.43
N ASP A 249 11.77 -6.27 43.83
CA ASP A 249 10.97 -7.38 44.33
C ASP A 249 9.49 -7.03 44.60
N THR A 250 8.96 -6.01 43.92
CA THR A 250 7.54 -5.61 44.02
C THR A 250 6.88 -5.47 42.66
N VAL A 251 5.54 -5.47 42.66
CA VAL A 251 4.72 -5.04 41.52
C VAL A 251 4.26 -3.60 41.76
N VAL A 252 4.50 -2.72 40.79
CA VAL A 252 4.08 -1.32 40.78
C VAL A 252 2.99 -1.15 39.73
N ASP A 253 1.96 -0.36 40.06
CA ASP A 253 0.87 -0.05 39.13
C ASP A 253 1.35 0.95 38.06
N GLY A 254 1.21 0.56 36.79
CA GLY A 254 1.47 1.38 35.62
C GLY A 254 0.23 1.67 34.77
N SER A 255 -0.97 1.54 35.33
CA SER A 255 -2.20 1.77 34.57
C SER A 255 -2.31 3.21 34.07
N LEU A 256 -2.70 3.38 32.81
CA LEU A 256 -2.89 4.68 32.16
C LEU A 256 -4.17 4.69 31.33
N ALA A 257 -4.86 5.84 31.31
CA ALA A 257 -6.02 6.07 30.46
C ALA A 257 -5.65 7.03 29.32
N LEU A 258 -5.60 6.54 28.08
CA LEU A 258 -5.23 7.33 26.90
C LEU A 258 -6.42 8.16 26.40
N ALA A 259 -6.17 9.41 26.04
CA ALA A 259 -7.19 10.27 25.45
C ALA A 259 -7.46 9.84 23.99
N PRO A 260 -8.71 9.56 23.60
CA PRO A 260 -9.03 9.24 22.21
C PRO A 260 -8.90 10.48 21.31
N VAL A 261 -8.44 10.27 20.08
CA VAL A 261 -8.47 11.28 19.01
C VAL A 261 -9.89 11.37 18.46
N PRO A 262 -10.42 12.58 18.18
CA PRO A 262 -11.71 12.72 17.50
C PRO A 262 -11.75 11.91 16.21
N SER A 263 -12.91 11.33 15.86
CA SER A 263 -13.05 10.60 14.61
C SER A 263 -13.67 11.46 13.51
N ALA A 264 -13.25 11.22 12.28
CA ALA A 264 -13.80 11.77 11.06
C ALA A 264 -14.46 10.66 10.23
N THR A 265 -15.55 10.98 9.53
CA THR A 265 -16.14 10.10 8.52
C THR A 265 -15.48 10.34 7.17
N VAL A 266 -14.90 9.28 6.60
CA VAL A 266 -14.47 9.26 5.20
C VAL A 266 -15.50 8.49 4.41
N SER A 267 -16.02 9.09 3.34
CA SER A 267 -17.03 8.48 2.48
C SER A 267 -16.76 8.79 1.02
N GLY A 268 -17.36 8.06 0.10
CA GLY A 268 -17.23 8.35 -1.32
C GLY A 268 -17.86 7.27 -2.16
N THR A 269 -17.55 7.28 -3.45
CA THR A 269 -17.95 6.25 -4.40
C THR A 269 -16.75 5.52 -5.00
N VAL A 270 -16.94 4.26 -5.34
CA VAL A 270 -16.03 3.48 -6.18
C VAL A 270 -16.76 3.14 -7.47
N ILE A 271 -16.19 3.57 -8.58
CA ILE A 271 -16.69 3.31 -9.93
C ILE A 271 -15.62 2.60 -10.76
N ASP A 272 -16.04 1.87 -11.79
CA ASP A 272 -15.12 1.24 -12.76
C ASP A 272 -14.65 2.25 -13.81
N TYR A 273 -13.72 1.83 -14.67
CA TYR A 273 -13.20 2.62 -15.78
C TYR A 273 -14.27 3.01 -16.82
N ASN A 274 -15.48 2.44 -16.77
CA ASN A 274 -16.62 2.81 -17.60
C ASN A 274 -17.60 3.75 -16.87
N LEU A 275 -17.22 4.25 -15.68
CA LEU A 275 -18.01 5.10 -14.80
C LEU A 275 -19.26 4.40 -14.21
N ASN A 276 -19.30 3.07 -14.19
CA ASN A 276 -20.37 2.34 -13.52
C ASN A 276 -20.02 2.14 -12.04
N PRO A 277 -21.01 2.21 -11.13
CA PRO A 277 -20.78 1.89 -9.72
C PRO A 277 -20.31 0.45 -9.52
N VAL A 278 -19.30 0.26 -8.66
CA VAL A 278 -18.75 -1.06 -8.34
C VAL A 278 -19.28 -1.49 -6.98
N ALA A 279 -20.20 -2.46 -6.98
CA ALA A 279 -20.70 -3.09 -5.77
C ALA A 279 -19.70 -4.11 -5.21
N GLY A 280 -19.51 -4.14 -3.89
CA GLY A 280 -18.61 -5.10 -3.25
C GLY A 280 -17.11 -4.76 -3.38
N ALA A 281 -16.76 -3.59 -3.91
CA ALA A 281 -15.39 -3.08 -3.84
C ALA A 281 -15.00 -2.84 -2.39
N THR A 282 -13.72 -3.02 -2.09
CA THR A 282 -13.13 -2.77 -0.78
C THR A 282 -12.41 -1.43 -0.77
N VAL A 283 -12.58 -0.67 0.31
CA VAL A 283 -11.77 0.52 0.62
C VAL A 283 -11.06 0.29 1.93
N SER A 284 -9.75 0.15 1.87
CA SER A 284 -8.88 -0.13 3.02
C SER A 284 -8.01 1.07 3.36
N VAL A 285 -7.68 1.26 4.65
CA VAL A 285 -6.77 2.29 5.12
C VAL A 285 -5.44 1.64 5.46
N MET A 286 -4.46 1.80 4.57
CA MET A 286 -3.20 1.08 4.63
C MET A 286 -2.39 1.43 5.87
N GLY A 287 -1.77 0.42 6.49
CA GLY A 287 -0.94 0.60 7.69
C GLY A 287 -1.73 0.84 8.98
N THR A 288 -3.05 0.63 8.97
CA THR A 288 -3.92 0.80 10.15
C THR A 288 -4.60 -0.51 10.54
N PRO A 289 -5.06 -0.67 11.79
CA PRO A 289 -5.83 -1.84 12.21
C PRO A 289 -7.31 -1.80 11.77
N LEU A 290 -7.72 -0.81 10.97
CA LEU A 290 -9.11 -0.67 10.53
C LEU A 290 -9.48 -1.77 9.53
N ALA A 291 -10.66 -2.37 9.73
CA ALA A 291 -11.23 -3.27 8.75
C ALA A 291 -11.59 -2.49 7.46
N PRO A 292 -11.42 -3.08 6.27
CA PRO A 292 -11.85 -2.45 5.03
C PRO A 292 -13.36 -2.20 5.02
N ALA A 293 -13.79 -1.08 4.47
CA ALA A 293 -15.19 -0.85 4.12
C ALA A 293 -15.51 -1.55 2.80
N THR A 294 -16.76 -1.99 2.65
CA THR A 294 -17.25 -2.57 1.39
C THR A 294 -18.31 -1.66 0.78
N THR A 295 -18.23 -1.43 -0.52
CA THR A 295 -19.19 -0.58 -1.22
C THR A 295 -20.57 -1.22 -1.33
N ALA A 296 -21.60 -0.39 -1.21
CA ALA A 296 -22.98 -0.77 -1.48
C ALA A 296 -23.24 -0.94 -3.00
N GLY A 297 -24.47 -1.31 -3.36
CA GLY A 297 -24.86 -1.56 -4.76
C GLY A 297 -24.74 -0.34 -5.68
N ASP A 298 -24.73 0.87 -5.13
CA ASP A 298 -24.52 2.14 -5.83
C ASP A 298 -23.06 2.61 -5.77
N GLY A 299 -22.13 1.75 -5.37
CA GLY A 299 -20.71 2.04 -5.29
C GLY A 299 -20.31 2.89 -4.07
N THR A 300 -21.25 3.30 -3.22
CA THR A 300 -20.95 4.15 -2.06
C THR A 300 -20.30 3.38 -0.91
N TYR A 301 -19.38 4.02 -0.19
CA TYR A 301 -18.80 3.49 1.04
C TYR A 301 -18.70 4.57 2.12
N SER A 302 -18.52 4.13 3.37
CA SER A 302 -18.23 4.98 4.52
C SER A 302 -17.39 4.24 5.54
N LEU A 303 -16.39 4.91 6.11
CA LEU A 303 -15.51 4.41 7.16
C LEU A 303 -15.15 5.55 8.13
N SER A 304 -14.74 5.19 9.35
CA SER A 304 -14.32 6.17 10.35
C SER A 304 -12.82 6.04 10.61
N VAL A 305 -12.11 7.16 10.54
CA VAL A 305 -10.67 7.25 10.86
C VAL A 305 -10.44 8.28 11.97
N PRO A 306 -9.33 8.21 12.72
CA PRO A 306 -8.90 9.32 13.56
C PRO A 306 -8.69 10.60 12.72
N ASP A 307 -9.11 11.73 13.26
CA ASP A 307 -9.02 13.03 12.59
C ASP A 307 -7.64 13.67 12.79
N GLY A 308 -7.23 14.52 11.84
CA GLY A 308 -6.00 15.31 11.93
C GLY A 308 -4.73 14.65 11.38
N ASP A 309 -4.85 13.45 10.80
CA ASP A 309 -3.74 12.69 10.21
C ASP A 309 -3.85 12.53 8.69
N THR A 310 -2.78 12.05 8.07
CA THR A 310 -2.75 11.70 6.64
C THR A 310 -2.76 10.20 6.47
N TYR A 311 -3.67 9.70 5.63
CA TYR A 311 -3.85 8.27 5.40
C TYR A 311 -3.73 7.91 3.93
N THR A 312 -3.23 6.70 3.66
CA THR A 312 -3.27 6.10 2.33
C THR A 312 -4.42 5.12 2.25
N PHE A 313 -5.39 5.44 1.41
CA PHE A 313 -6.54 4.59 1.12
C PHE A 313 -6.28 3.76 -0.12
N LEU A 314 -6.70 2.50 -0.13
CA LEU A 314 -6.70 1.62 -1.30
C LEU A 314 -8.14 1.20 -1.60
N GLY A 315 -8.67 1.67 -2.73
CA GLY A 315 -9.90 1.16 -3.33
C GLY A 315 -9.56 0.04 -4.31
N ALA A 316 -10.19 -1.13 -4.19
CA ALA A 316 -9.97 -2.27 -5.10
C ALA A 316 -11.20 -3.17 -5.16
N ALA A 317 -11.40 -3.89 -6.26
CA ALA A 317 -12.49 -4.86 -6.41
C ALA A 317 -12.01 -6.09 -7.21
N ALA A 318 -12.60 -7.26 -6.97
CA ALA A 318 -12.27 -8.46 -7.73
C ALA A 318 -12.59 -8.25 -9.23
N GLY A 319 -11.68 -8.69 -10.10
CA GLY A 319 -11.77 -8.46 -11.55
C GLY A 319 -11.49 -7.01 -12.00
N LEU A 320 -11.18 -6.11 -11.07
CA LEU A 320 -10.74 -4.73 -11.34
C LEU A 320 -9.42 -4.47 -10.61
N GLY A 321 -8.66 -3.48 -11.09
CA GLY A 321 -7.43 -3.09 -10.42
C GLY A 321 -7.69 -2.36 -9.10
N GLY A 322 -6.61 -1.98 -8.42
CA GLY A 322 -6.64 -1.16 -7.23
C GLY A 322 -6.05 0.23 -7.47
N VAL A 323 -6.57 1.24 -6.78
CA VAL A 323 -6.02 2.60 -6.78
C VAL A 323 -5.76 3.04 -5.36
N GLN A 324 -4.56 3.58 -5.13
CA GLN A 324 -4.20 4.21 -3.87
C GLN A 324 -4.37 5.73 -3.95
N GLN A 325 -4.89 6.32 -2.87
CA GLN A 325 -4.95 7.77 -2.70
C GLN A 325 -4.47 8.14 -1.30
N THR A 326 -3.54 9.10 -1.21
CA THR A 326 -3.07 9.65 0.06
C THR A 326 -3.80 10.96 0.35
N VAL A 327 -4.52 11.02 1.47
CA VAL A 327 -5.41 12.14 1.81
C VAL A 327 -5.17 12.58 3.26
N ALA A 328 -5.01 13.88 3.47
CA ALA A 328 -5.00 14.49 4.80
C ALA A 328 -6.45 14.69 5.28
N ILE A 329 -6.77 14.14 6.45
CA ILE A 329 -8.12 14.15 7.01
C ILE A 329 -8.24 15.31 7.99
N SER A 330 -9.24 16.15 7.76
CA SER A 330 -9.58 17.30 8.59
C SER A 330 -11.11 17.41 8.63
N GLY A 331 -11.73 16.67 9.55
CA GLY A 331 -13.16 16.45 9.61
C GLY A 331 -13.66 15.52 8.50
N ASN A 332 -14.99 15.48 8.33
CA ASN A 332 -15.61 14.59 7.34
C ASN A 332 -15.13 14.92 5.92
N THR A 333 -14.63 13.89 5.23
CA THR A 333 -13.91 14.04 3.96
C THR A 333 -14.48 13.07 2.91
N THR A 334 -14.56 13.53 1.66
CA THR A 334 -14.95 12.68 0.53
C THR A 334 -13.72 12.20 -0.23
N VAL A 335 -13.65 10.89 -0.50
CA VAL A 335 -12.57 10.27 -1.27
C VAL A 335 -13.18 9.30 -2.28
N ASP A 336 -13.13 9.64 -3.56
CA ASP A 336 -13.74 8.84 -4.63
C ASP A 336 -12.67 8.06 -5.41
N PHE A 337 -13.00 6.86 -5.87
CA PHE A 337 -12.10 5.98 -6.62
C PHE A 337 -12.68 5.63 -7.99
N VAL A 338 -11.82 5.71 -9.02
CA VAL A 338 -12.07 5.10 -10.33
C VAL A 338 -11.11 3.93 -10.46
N LEU A 339 -11.62 2.71 -10.45
CA LEU A 339 -10.78 1.51 -10.55
C LEU A 339 -10.41 1.26 -12.00
N PRO A 340 -9.12 1.03 -12.31
CA PRO A 340 -8.71 0.67 -13.65
C PRO A 340 -9.20 -0.73 -13.98
N GLU A 341 -9.21 -1.04 -15.28
CA GLU A 341 -9.37 -2.41 -15.74
C GLU A 341 -8.22 -3.26 -15.18
N LEU A 342 -8.55 -4.42 -14.59
CA LEU A 342 -7.52 -5.37 -14.19
C LEU A 342 -6.99 -6.04 -15.44
N MET A 343 -5.70 -5.87 -15.72
CA MET A 343 -5.04 -6.57 -16.82
C MET A 343 -4.55 -7.92 -16.33
N ALA A 344 -5.51 -8.78 -15.95
CA ALA A 344 -5.22 -10.12 -15.46
C ALA A 344 -5.78 -11.21 -16.40
N GLU A 345 -5.10 -12.35 -16.42
CA GLU A 345 -5.64 -13.61 -16.91
C GLU A 345 -5.93 -14.51 -15.70
N ASP A 346 -7.21 -14.75 -15.46
CA ASP A 346 -7.74 -15.64 -14.43
C ASP A 346 -8.30 -16.95 -15.02
N PHE A 347 -8.24 -17.11 -16.36
CA PHE A 347 -8.75 -18.27 -17.09
C PHE A 347 -10.27 -18.48 -17.00
N GLU A 348 -11.03 -17.52 -16.47
CA GLU A 348 -12.48 -17.66 -16.25
C GLU A 348 -13.30 -17.65 -17.55
N SER A 349 -12.65 -17.33 -18.68
CA SER A 349 -13.21 -17.56 -20.02
C SER A 349 -13.42 -19.05 -20.35
N GLY A 350 -12.90 -19.95 -19.52
CA GLY A 350 -12.95 -21.40 -19.75
C GLY A 350 -12.05 -21.86 -20.90
N GLY A 351 -11.11 -21.02 -21.34
CA GLY A 351 -10.19 -21.27 -22.44
C GLY A 351 -8.97 -20.36 -22.43
N PHE A 352 -8.13 -20.48 -23.47
CA PHE A 352 -6.92 -19.66 -23.66
C PHE A 352 -7.09 -18.65 -24.80
N THR A 353 -8.32 -18.16 -25.03
CA THR A 353 -8.65 -17.28 -26.15
C THR A 353 -8.71 -15.80 -25.78
N SER A 354 -8.80 -15.48 -24.48
CA SER A 354 -8.83 -14.09 -23.99
C SER A 354 -7.49 -13.37 -24.18
N TRP A 355 -6.40 -14.14 -24.26
CA TRP A 355 -5.05 -13.64 -24.42
C TRP A 355 -4.33 -14.38 -25.56
N PRO A 356 -3.30 -13.80 -26.19
CA PRO A 356 -2.61 -14.38 -27.34
C PRO A 356 -1.62 -15.49 -26.92
N TRP A 357 -2.13 -16.50 -26.21
CA TRP A 357 -1.34 -17.62 -25.70
C TRP A 357 -0.73 -18.46 -26.83
N VAL A 358 0.57 -18.72 -26.70
CA VAL A 358 1.33 -19.65 -27.54
C VAL A 358 1.63 -20.89 -26.72
N MET A 359 1.02 -22.01 -27.11
CA MET A 359 1.26 -23.31 -26.50
C MET A 359 2.35 -24.07 -27.25
N SER A 360 3.29 -24.69 -26.52
CA SER A 360 4.35 -25.52 -27.10
C SER A 360 4.75 -26.66 -26.16
N GLY A 361 5.71 -27.48 -26.58
CA GLY A 361 6.08 -28.72 -25.89
C GLY A 361 5.37 -29.94 -26.47
N THR A 362 5.31 -31.01 -25.67
CA THR A 362 4.72 -32.30 -26.05
C THR A 362 3.20 -32.34 -25.89
N ALA A 363 2.67 -31.66 -24.88
CA ALA A 363 1.23 -31.47 -24.69
C ALA A 363 0.93 -30.02 -24.32
N PRO A 364 -0.22 -29.47 -24.76
CA PRO A 364 -0.60 -28.10 -24.38
C PRO A 364 -1.02 -28.04 -22.91
N TRP A 365 -0.98 -26.84 -22.34
CA TRP A 365 -1.72 -26.57 -21.11
C TRP A 365 -3.23 -26.65 -21.39
N THR A 366 -3.99 -27.05 -20.37
CA THR A 366 -5.44 -27.27 -20.44
C THR A 366 -6.12 -26.59 -19.27
N ILE A 367 -7.35 -26.11 -19.47
CA ILE A 367 -8.17 -25.58 -18.39
C ILE A 367 -8.60 -26.69 -17.43
N SER A 368 -8.52 -26.41 -16.14
CA SER A 368 -8.93 -27.29 -15.06
C SER A 368 -10.10 -26.68 -14.29
N THR A 369 -11.05 -27.52 -13.89
CA THR A 369 -12.16 -27.15 -12.97
C THR A 369 -11.94 -27.71 -11.57
N THR A 370 -10.77 -28.30 -11.32
CA THR A 370 -10.37 -28.90 -10.05
C THR A 370 -8.97 -28.41 -9.71
N ASN A 371 -8.72 -28.11 -8.43
CA ASN A 371 -7.50 -27.41 -7.99
C ASN A 371 -7.39 -26.02 -8.64
N VAL A 372 -8.21 -25.11 -8.12
CA VAL A 372 -8.43 -23.74 -8.59
C VAL A 372 -8.07 -22.81 -7.43
N HIS A 373 -7.35 -21.71 -7.69
CA HIS A 373 -6.99 -20.76 -6.65
C HIS A 373 -8.19 -19.85 -6.34
N GLU A 374 -8.78 -19.29 -7.38
CA GLU A 374 -9.98 -18.47 -7.33
C GLU A 374 -10.88 -18.73 -8.53
N GLY A 375 -12.16 -18.34 -8.43
CA GLY A 375 -13.11 -18.59 -9.52
C GLY A 375 -13.44 -20.07 -9.73
N SER A 376 -13.64 -20.46 -10.98
CA SER A 376 -14.07 -21.80 -11.40
C SER A 376 -13.02 -22.54 -12.21
N TYR A 377 -11.99 -21.85 -12.70
CA TYR A 377 -11.05 -22.35 -13.68
C TYR A 377 -9.60 -22.01 -13.30
N SER A 378 -8.65 -22.89 -13.66
CA SER A 378 -7.22 -22.60 -13.59
C SER A 378 -6.49 -23.25 -14.77
N ALA A 379 -5.30 -22.77 -15.13
CA ALA A 379 -4.48 -23.40 -16.16
C ALA A 379 -3.66 -24.55 -15.58
N ARG A 380 -3.81 -25.76 -16.14
CA ARG A 380 -3.05 -26.95 -15.75
C ARG A 380 -2.09 -27.38 -16.86
N SER A 381 -0.88 -27.77 -16.49
CA SER A 381 0.06 -28.40 -17.43
C SER A 381 -0.55 -29.64 -18.09
N GLY A 382 -0.27 -29.86 -19.38
CA GLY A 382 -0.71 -31.05 -20.10
C GLY A 382 -0.24 -32.36 -19.45
N VAL A 383 -0.98 -33.44 -19.66
CA VAL A 383 -0.57 -34.79 -19.23
C VAL A 383 0.62 -35.23 -20.06
N ILE A 384 1.80 -35.29 -19.43
CA ILE A 384 3.09 -35.58 -20.08
C ILE A 384 3.84 -36.70 -19.34
N SER A 385 4.71 -37.39 -20.06
CA SER A 385 5.57 -38.50 -19.58
C SER A 385 7.03 -38.05 -19.42
N HIS A 386 7.93 -38.98 -19.11
CA HIS A 386 9.35 -38.72 -18.92
C HIS A 386 9.99 -38.01 -20.12
N ASN A 387 10.86 -37.03 -19.85
CA ASN A 387 11.56 -36.21 -20.85
C ASN A 387 10.62 -35.46 -21.82
N GLN A 388 9.41 -35.13 -21.35
CA GLN A 388 8.44 -34.31 -22.08
C GLN A 388 8.19 -33.00 -21.35
N SER A 389 7.54 -32.05 -22.03
CA SER A 389 7.22 -30.74 -21.48
C SER A 389 5.84 -30.25 -21.91
N SER A 390 5.28 -29.35 -21.13
CA SER A 390 4.09 -28.55 -21.45
C SER A 390 4.44 -27.10 -21.22
N THR A 391 4.32 -26.25 -22.24
CA THR A 391 4.72 -24.84 -22.17
C THR A 391 3.59 -23.95 -22.65
N MET A 392 3.32 -22.88 -21.90
CA MET A 392 2.47 -21.77 -22.30
C MET A 392 3.26 -20.47 -22.21
N GLU A 393 3.12 -19.63 -23.22
CA GLU A 393 3.85 -18.37 -23.37
C GLU A 393 2.91 -17.27 -23.86
N VAL A 394 3.05 -16.06 -23.34
CA VAL A 394 2.31 -14.87 -23.79
C VAL A 394 3.29 -13.72 -23.94
N THR A 395 3.13 -12.93 -25.01
CA THR A 395 3.90 -11.71 -25.23
C THR A 395 2.97 -10.52 -25.14
N VAL A 396 3.33 -9.56 -24.31
CA VAL A 396 2.53 -8.36 -24.02
C VAL A 396 3.42 -7.13 -24.05
N ASP A 397 2.83 -5.98 -24.36
CA ASP A 397 3.52 -4.69 -24.30
C ASP A 397 3.14 -3.98 -22.99
N LEU A 398 4.12 -3.71 -22.13
CA LEU A 398 3.94 -3.03 -20.85
C LEU A 398 4.12 -1.52 -21.01
N ALA A 399 3.14 -0.72 -20.60
CA ALA A 399 3.19 0.74 -20.65
C ALA A 399 4.16 1.34 -19.61
N ALA A 400 4.29 0.68 -18.45
CA ALA A 400 5.13 1.12 -17.35
C ALA A 400 5.88 -0.05 -16.72
N ALA A 401 6.94 0.26 -15.98
CA ALA A 401 7.57 -0.72 -15.11
C ALA A 401 6.62 -1.07 -13.95
N GLY A 402 6.59 -2.33 -13.55
CA GLY A 402 5.75 -2.83 -12.48
C GLY A 402 6.06 -4.30 -12.19
N ASP A 403 5.31 -4.91 -11.29
CA ASP A 403 5.48 -6.31 -10.94
C ASP A 403 4.50 -7.18 -11.72
N ILE A 404 4.98 -8.27 -12.33
CA ILE A 404 4.10 -9.38 -12.71
C ILE A 404 3.92 -10.27 -11.50
N SER A 405 2.68 -10.67 -11.20
CA SER A 405 2.40 -11.68 -10.19
C SER A 405 1.50 -12.79 -10.73
N PHE A 406 1.61 -14.00 -10.17
CA PHE A 406 0.71 -15.10 -10.48
C PHE A 406 0.68 -16.10 -9.33
N TRP A 407 -0.45 -16.77 -9.17
CA TRP A 407 -0.56 -17.91 -8.27
C TRP A 407 -0.16 -19.19 -8.97
N TYR A 408 0.53 -20.06 -8.25
CA TYR A 408 0.88 -21.38 -8.76
C TYR A 408 0.80 -22.44 -7.65
N THR A 409 0.58 -23.68 -8.07
CA THR A 409 0.75 -24.87 -7.23
C THR A 409 1.43 -25.96 -8.05
N VAL A 410 2.24 -26.78 -7.39
CA VAL A 410 2.95 -27.88 -8.02
C VAL A 410 2.70 -29.14 -7.21
N SER A 411 2.37 -30.23 -7.89
CA SER A 411 2.32 -31.57 -7.30
C SER A 411 3.16 -32.49 -8.18
N SER A 412 4.42 -32.67 -7.78
CA SER A 412 5.45 -33.35 -8.58
C SER A 412 6.55 -33.94 -7.68
N GLU A 413 7.52 -34.64 -8.28
CA GLU A 413 8.72 -35.11 -7.58
C GLU A 413 9.65 -33.96 -7.17
N LEU A 414 9.98 -33.89 -5.87
CA LEU A 414 10.89 -32.87 -5.34
C LEU A 414 12.28 -32.98 -5.99
N SER A 415 12.75 -31.89 -6.59
CA SER A 415 14.03 -31.73 -7.29
C SER A 415 14.17 -32.41 -8.67
N TYR A 416 13.10 -32.94 -9.26
CA TYR A 416 13.16 -33.64 -10.56
C TYR A 416 12.25 -33.03 -11.61
N ASP A 417 10.97 -32.93 -11.29
CA ASP A 417 9.93 -32.37 -12.13
C ASP A 417 9.72 -30.91 -11.76
N PHE A 418 9.80 -30.00 -12.73
CA PHE A 418 9.78 -28.58 -12.42
C PHE A 418 8.76 -27.81 -13.23
N LEU A 419 8.00 -26.96 -12.53
CA LEU A 419 7.46 -25.74 -13.11
C LEU A 419 8.57 -24.69 -13.16
N ARG A 420 8.77 -24.05 -14.30
CA ARG A 420 9.73 -22.97 -14.48
C ARG A 420 9.06 -21.74 -15.06
N PHE A 421 9.44 -20.57 -14.55
CA PHE A 421 8.98 -19.29 -15.04
C PHE A 421 10.12 -18.50 -15.68
N TYR A 422 9.84 -17.88 -16.82
CA TYR A 422 10.80 -17.09 -17.60
C TYR A 422 10.23 -15.72 -17.95
N ILE A 423 11.10 -14.72 -18.00
CA ILE A 423 10.86 -13.40 -18.59
C ILE A 423 11.90 -13.22 -19.68
N ASP A 424 11.46 -12.95 -20.92
CA ASP A 424 12.32 -12.75 -22.10
C ASP A 424 13.32 -13.90 -22.33
N GLY A 425 12.86 -15.12 -22.06
CA GLY A 425 13.68 -16.33 -22.16
C GLY A 425 14.66 -16.56 -21.00
N VAL A 426 14.80 -15.62 -20.06
CA VAL A 426 15.63 -15.77 -18.86
C VAL A 426 14.81 -16.41 -17.73
N GLN A 427 15.29 -17.54 -17.20
CA GLN A 427 14.62 -18.22 -16.10
C GLN A 427 14.70 -17.36 -14.83
N ARG A 428 13.54 -17.06 -14.24
CA ARG A 428 13.45 -16.34 -12.97
C ARG A 428 13.46 -17.29 -11.78
N ASN A 429 12.73 -18.40 -11.88
CA ASN A 429 12.65 -19.39 -10.81
C ASN A 429 12.19 -20.77 -11.33
N SER A 430 12.28 -21.78 -10.46
CA SER A 430 11.84 -23.14 -10.72
C SER A 430 11.35 -23.83 -9.45
N TRP A 431 10.24 -24.56 -9.53
CA TRP A 431 9.56 -25.18 -8.40
C TRP A 431 9.25 -26.64 -8.66
N SER A 432 9.39 -27.48 -7.64
CA SER A 432 9.17 -28.93 -7.67
C SER A 432 8.63 -29.40 -6.32
N GLY A 433 8.17 -30.65 -6.23
CA GLY A 433 7.59 -31.20 -5.00
C GLY A 433 6.08 -30.93 -4.86
N SER A 434 5.60 -30.92 -3.63
CA SER A 434 4.20 -30.64 -3.25
C SER A 434 4.09 -29.27 -2.61
N ILE A 435 3.77 -28.26 -3.42
CA ILE A 435 3.63 -26.85 -3.01
C ILE A 435 2.16 -26.49 -3.11
N GLY A 436 1.54 -26.05 -2.01
CA GLY A 436 0.20 -25.45 -2.04
C GLY A 436 0.16 -24.15 -2.83
N TRP A 437 -1.04 -23.59 -3.06
CA TRP A 437 -1.15 -22.32 -3.76
C TRP A 437 -0.27 -21.24 -3.12
N THR A 438 0.67 -20.73 -3.91
CA THR A 438 1.66 -19.74 -3.51
C THR A 438 1.73 -18.69 -4.61
N GLN A 439 1.87 -17.42 -4.25
CA GLN A 439 2.06 -16.34 -5.21
C GLN A 439 3.55 -16.15 -5.53
N ALA A 440 3.89 -15.93 -6.79
CA ALA A 440 5.20 -15.47 -7.22
C ALA A 440 5.10 -14.07 -7.83
N THR A 441 6.07 -13.21 -7.53
CA THR A 441 6.08 -11.81 -7.98
C THR A 441 7.46 -11.42 -8.51
N TYR A 442 7.53 -10.71 -9.63
CA TYR A 442 8.78 -10.25 -10.24
C TYR A 442 8.64 -8.86 -10.87
N ALA A 443 9.60 -7.98 -10.59
CA ALA A 443 9.71 -6.69 -11.27
C ALA A 443 10.04 -6.85 -12.76
N VAL A 444 9.34 -6.07 -13.58
CA VAL A 444 9.46 -5.99 -15.04
C VAL A 444 9.53 -4.52 -15.46
N THR A 445 10.32 -4.23 -16.48
CA THR A 445 10.41 -2.89 -17.05
C THR A 445 9.26 -2.61 -18.01
N ALA A 446 9.07 -1.34 -18.39
CA ALA A 446 8.21 -0.99 -19.51
C ALA A 446 8.78 -1.54 -20.83
N GLY A 447 7.89 -1.90 -21.77
CA GLY A 447 8.24 -2.44 -23.09
C GLY A 447 7.63 -3.81 -23.37
N THR A 448 7.96 -4.36 -24.53
CA THR A 448 7.53 -5.70 -24.94
C THR A 448 8.23 -6.78 -24.12
N HIS A 449 7.45 -7.62 -23.45
CA HIS A 449 7.97 -8.71 -22.65
C HIS A 449 7.25 -10.03 -22.97
N THR A 450 8.02 -11.12 -22.95
CA THR A 450 7.50 -12.48 -23.13
C THR A 450 7.55 -13.24 -21.81
N PHE A 451 6.40 -13.66 -21.32
CA PHE A 451 6.23 -14.44 -20.10
C PHE A 451 5.96 -15.90 -20.44
N ARG A 452 6.73 -16.82 -19.85
CA ARG A 452 6.61 -18.25 -20.14
C ARG A 452 6.57 -19.10 -18.89
N TRP A 453 5.61 -20.02 -18.84
CA TRP A 453 5.51 -21.10 -17.86
C TRP A 453 5.77 -22.42 -18.57
N SER A 454 6.72 -23.20 -18.05
CA SER A 454 7.08 -24.50 -18.61
C SER A 454 7.15 -25.55 -17.51
N TYR A 455 6.31 -26.57 -17.62
CA TYR A 455 6.39 -27.76 -16.78
C TYR A 455 7.12 -28.87 -17.55
N THR A 456 8.16 -29.44 -16.95
CA THR A 456 8.96 -30.51 -17.60
C THR A 456 9.13 -31.70 -16.67
N LYS A 457 9.04 -32.91 -17.23
CA LYS A 457 9.36 -34.14 -16.51
C LYS A 457 10.77 -34.63 -16.77
N ASP A 458 11.37 -35.23 -15.74
CA ASP A 458 12.69 -35.85 -15.82
C ASP A 458 12.64 -37.27 -16.45
N ILE A 459 13.70 -38.08 -16.29
CA ILE A 459 13.89 -39.36 -16.97
C ILE A 459 13.41 -40.62 -16.21
N SER A 460 12.94 -40.57 -14.95
CA SER A 460 12.25 -41.75 -14.35
C SER A 460 11.53 -41.48 -13.02
N VAL A 461 10.38 -42.16 -12.84
CA VAL A 461 9.47 -42.22 -11.67
C VAL A 461 8.36 -41.15 -11.71
N ASN A 462 7.19 -41.50 -11.16
CA ASN A 462 6.02 -40.61 -11.03
C ASN A 462 5.64 -40.56 -9.55
N THR A 463 5.57 -39.37 -8.94
CA THR A 463 4.96 -39.17 -7.62
C THR A 463 4.11 -37.89 -7.59
N GLY A 464 3.00 -37.92 -6.85
CA GLY A 464 2.02 -36.83 -6.87
C GLY A 464 1.14 -36.85 -8.13
N SER A 465 0.63 -35.68 -8.52
CA SER A 465 -0.26 -35.55 -9.70
C SER A 465 0.50 -35.31 -11.01
N ASP A 466 1.83 -35.23 -10.95
CA ASP A 466 2.75 -34.90 -12.04
C ASP A 466 2.29 -33.68 -12.85
N ALA A 467 1.92 -32.61 -12.16
CA ALA A 467 1.38 -31.42 -12.80
C ALA A 467 1.69 -30.14 -12.03
N ALA A 468 1.63 -29.04 -12.77
CA ALA A 468 1.61 -27.69 -12.24
C ALA A 468 0.31 -27.00 -12.66
N TRP A 469 -0.15 -26.09 -11.80
CA TRP A 469 -1.24 -25.18 -12.10
C TRP A 469 -0.79 -23.74 -11.92
N VAL A 470 -1.33 -22.87 -12.74
CA VAL A 470 -1.14 -21.42 -12.69
C VAL A 470 -2.52 -20.79 -12.73
N ASP A 471 -2.70 -19.75 -11.93
CA ASP A 471 -3.97 -19.04 -11.79
C ASP A 471 -3.73 -17.58 -11.48
N PHE A 472 -4.71 -16.72 -11.77
CA PHE A 472 -4.71 -15.28 -11.51
C PHE A 472 -3.37 -14.61 -11.81
N ILE A 473 -3.03 -14.50 -13.10
CA ILE A 473 -1.84 -13.81 -13.59
C ILE A 473 -2.17 -12.33 -13.69
N ASP A 474 -1.56 -11.53 -12.82
CA ASP A 474 -1.67 -10.07 -12.84
C ASP A 474 -0.46 -9.47 -13.56
N PHE A 475 -0.70 -8.89 -14.73
CA PHE A 475 0.36 -8.25 -15.52
C PHE A 475 0.60 -6.81 -15.03
N PRO A 476 1.84 -6.29 -15.14
CA PRO A 476 2.07 -4.86 -15.05
C PRO A 476 1.18 -4.12 -16.06
N PRO A 477 0.94 -2.81 -15.87
CA PRO A 477 0.08 -2.04 -16.77
C PRO A 477 0.47 -2.26 -18.24
N LEU A 478 -0.42 -2.87 -19.03
CA LEU A 478 -0.16 -3.02 -20.46
C LEU A 478 -0.31 -1.67 -21.15
N VAL A 479 0.22 -1.56 -22.36
CA VAL A 479 -0.19 -0.53 -23.31
C VAL A 479 -1.64 -0.78 -23.65
N SER A 480 -2.53 -0.22 -22.84
CA SER A 480 -3.96 -0.15 -23.13
C SER A 480 -4.23 1.12 -23.91
N PRO A 481 -5.12 1.09 -24.91
CA PRO A 481 -5.62 2.31 -25.48
C PRO A 481 -6.25 3.18 -24.37
N THR A 482 -5.97 4.47 -24.38
CA THR A 482 -6.44 5.45 -23.38
C THR A 482 -7.37 6.46 -24.05
N PRO A 483 -8.54 6.77 -23.46
CA PRO A 483 -9.31 7.92 -23.89
C PRO A 483 -8.56 9.21 -23.50
N ASP A 484 -8.65 10.24 -24.35
CA ASP A 484 -8.07 11.57 -24.12
C ASP A 484 -9.10 12.60 -24.55
N ILE A 485 -9.70 13.32 -23.60
CA ILE A 485 -10.78 14.26 -23.85
C ILE A 485 -10.24 15.62 -24.29
N ALA A 486 -10.83 16.15 -25.37
CA ALA A 486 -10.65 17.54 -25.76
C ALA A 486 -12.02 18.20 -25.94
N ILE A 487 -12.19 19.38 -25.33
CA ILE A 487 -13.45 20.13 -25.40
C ILE A 487 -13.31 21.43 -26.19
N ALA A 488 -14.35 21.78 -26.96
CA ALA A 488 -14.42 23.06 -27.66
C ALA A 488 -15.87 23.57 -27.77
N PRO A 489 -16.16 24.86 -27.47
CA PRO A 489 -15.24 25.84 -26.90
C PRO A 489 -14.97 25.56 -25.41
N GLY A 490 -13.81 25.99 -24.89
CA GLY A 490 -13.45 25.83 -23.47
C GLY A 490 -14.27 26.68 -22.47
N SER A 491 -15.21 27.49 -22.97
CA SER A 491 -16.20 28.26 -22.20
C SER A 491 -17.36 28.63 -23.11
N ILE A 492 -18.57 28.75 -22.57
CA ILE A 492 -19.75 29.16 -23.34
C ILE A 492 -20.32 30.45 -22.76
N SER A 493 -20.56 31.42 -23.65
CA SER A 493 -21.19 32.70 -23.31
C SER A 493 -22.38 32.95 -24.23
N GLU A 494 -23.51 33.32 -23.64
CA GLU A 494 -24.77 33.56 -24.36
C GLU A 494 -25.45 34.86 -23.89
N THR A 495 -26.21 35.51 -24.78
CA THR A 495 -26.99 36.73 -24.45
C THR A 495 -28.43 36.58 -24.92
N LEU A 496 -29.39 36.66 -23.99
CA LEU A 496 -30.82 36.48 -24.28
C LEU A 496 -31.65 37.64 -23.78
N ALA A 497 -32.72 37.97 -24.50
CA ALA A 497 -33.77 38.82 -23.93
C ALA A 497 -34.50 38.07 -22.80
N PRO A 498 -35.09 38.77 -21.81
CA PRO A 498 -35.94 38.15 -20.80
C PRO A 498 -36.99 37.22 -21.42
N GLY A 499 -37.05 35.96 -20.96
CA GLY A 499 -37.94 34.92 -21.52
C GLY A 499 -37.47 34.27 -22.81
N GLY A 500 -36.28 34.61 -23.33
CA GLY A 500 -35.67 33.94 -24.48
C GLY A 500 -35.08 32.58 -24.10
N THR A 501 -35.00 31.68 -25.07
CA THR A 501 -34.29 30.41 -24.96
C THR A 501 -33.26 30.28 -26.09
N SER A 502 -32.17 29.56 -25.85
CA SER A 502 -31.13 29.28 -26.84
C SER A 502 -30.44 27.96 -26.54
N SER A 503 -29.65 27.47 -27.49
CA SER A 503 -28.80 26.30 -27.35
C SER A 503 -27.45 26.58 -27.98
N GLN A 504 -26.37 26.27 -27.28
CA GLN A 504 -24.99 26.30 -27.79
C GLN A 504 -24.43 24.88 -27.79
N SER A 505 -23.68 24.52 -28.84
CA SER A 505 -23.05 23.19 -28.93
C SER A 505 -21.67 23.21 -28.27
N LEU A 506 -21.42 22.24 -27.40
CA LEU A 506 -20.12 21.87 -26.87
C LEU A 506 -19.65 20.61 -27.61
N THR A 507 -18.55 20.72 -28.34
CA THR A 507 -17.87 19.56 -28.93
C THR A 507 -17.05 18.86 -27.86
N ILE A 508 -17.18 17.53 -27.82
CA ILE A 508 -16.41 16.62 -26.98
C ILE A 508 -15.68 15.68 -27.93
N ASP A 509 -14.41 15.96 -28.16
CA ASP A 509 -13.52 15.15 -28.97
C ASP A 509 -12.82 14.13 -28.07
N ASN A 510 -12.63 12.93 -28.61
CA ASN A 510 -11.76 11.93 -28.03
C ASN A 510 -10.55 11.79 -28.95
N VAL A 511 -9.43 12.38 -28.55
CA VAL A 511 -8.17 12.32 -29.31
C VAL A 511 -7.34 11.09 -28.96
N GLY A 512 -7.81 10.31 -27.98
CA GLY A 512 -7.25 9.03 -27.57
C GLY A 512 -7.68 7.86 -28.45
N ASP A 513 -7.19 6.68 -28.12
CA ASP A 513 -7.35 5.44 -28.88
C ASP A 513 -8.29 4.42 -28.21
N ALA A 514 -8.86 4.73 -27.04
CA ALA A 514 -9.96 3.98 -26.40
C ALA A 514 -11.27 4.78 -26.37
N GLN A 515 -12.39 4.14 -26.00
CA GLN A 515 -13.69 4.83 -25.87
C GLN A 515 -13.71 5.76 -24.65
N LEU A 516 -14.01 7.03 -24.88
CA LEU A 516 -14.24 8.03 -23.85
C LEU A 516 -15.70 7.95 -23.39
N ASN A 517 -15.92 7.83 -22.08
CA ASN A 517 -17.21 7.95 -21.43
C ASN A 517 -17.20 9.18 -20.52
N TYR A 518 -18.32 9.90 -20.47
CA TYR A 518 -18.44 11.07 -19.61
C TYR A 518 -19.84 11.21 -19.00
N ASN A 519 -19.90 11.73 -17.79
CA ASN A 519 -21.11 12.19 -17.11
C ASN A 519 -21.07 13.71 -17.00
N VAL A 520 -22.23 14.35 -17.10
CA VAL A 520 -22.38 15.81 -17.10
C VAL A 520 -23.17 16.24 -15.87
N SER A 521 -22.68 17.26 -15.17
CA SER A 521 -23.36 17.84 -14.02
C SER A 521 -23.17 19.36 -13.96
N ILE A 522 -24.09 20.07 -13.32
CA ILE A 522 -23.96 21.50 -13.02
C ILE A 522 -23.46 21.66 -11.59
N VAL A 523 -22.31 22.30 -11.41
CA VAL A 523 -21.71 22.51 -10.09
C VAL A 523 -22.61 23.42 -9.26
N GLY A 524 -22.97 22.98 -8.05
CA GLY A 524 -23.88 23.70 -7.16
C GLY A 524 -25.36 23.31 -7.31
N GLY A 525 -25.68 22.36 -8.20
CA GLY A 525 -27.01 21.78 -8.35
C GLY A 525 -27.76 22.26 -9.60
N PRO A 526 -29.00 21.77 -9.80
CA PRO A 526 -29.80 22.14 -10.96
C PRO A 526 -30.12 23.63 -10.95
N LEU A 527 -29.94 24.28 -12.11
CA LEU A 527 -30.25 25.69 -12.30
C LEU A 527 -31.49 25.80 -13.19
N SER A 528 -32.38 26.75 -12.88
CA SER A 528 -33.61 26.94 -13.68
C SER A 528 -33.35 27.49 -15.08
N TRP A 529 -32.13 27.97 -15.36
CA TRP A 529 -31.76 28.68 -16.58
C TRP A 529 -30.72 27.97 -17.43
N LEU A 530 -30.17 26.86 -16.95
CA LEU A 530 -29.12 26.09 -17.60
C LEU A 530 -29.44 24.61 -17.51
N ASP A 531 -29.46 23.94 -18.66
CA ASP A 531 -29.65 22.50 -18.78
C ASP A 531 -28.78 21.95 -19.92
N THR A 532 -28.73 20.64 -20.09
CA THR A 532 -27.95 19.98 -21.15
C THR A 532 -28.78 18.91 -21.86
N SER A 533 -28.54 18.69 -23.16
CA SER A 533 -29.29 17.69 -23.94
C SER A 533 -29.10 16.25 -23.48
N ALA A 534 -28.03 15.97 -22.74
CA ALA A 534 -27.77 14.68 -22.11
C ALA A 534 -26.99 14.88 -20.80
N THR A 535 -27.20 13.98 -19.83
CA THR A 535 -26.44 13.95 -18.57
C THR A 535 -25.25 12.98 -18.61
N SER A 536 -25.07 12.27 -19.72
CA SER A 536 -23.93 11.39 -19.97
C SER A 536 -23.79 11.12 -21.46
N GLY A 537 -22.63 10.61 -21.88
CA GLY A 537 -22.38 10.22 -23.26
C GLY A 537 -21.10 9.41 -23.43
N SER A 538 -20.85 8.97 -24.66
CA SER A 538 -19.60 8.32 -25.03
C SER A 538 -19.13 8.73 -26.42
N VAL A 539 -17.82 8.76 -26.62
CA VAL A 539 -17.16 9.11 -27.87
C VAL A 539 -16.15 8.01 -28.22
N PRO A 540 -16.30 7.32 -29.36
CA PRO A 540 -15.32 6.32 -29.81
C PRO A 540 -13.91 6.89 -29.93
N ALA A 541 -12.91 6.03 -29.93
CA ALA A 541 -11.52 6.37 -30.21
C ALA A 541 -11.37 7.24 -31.47
N ALA A 542 -10.56 8.30 -31.38
CA ALA A 542 -10.38 9.31 -32.44
C ALA A 542 -11.71 9.92 -32.97
N GLY A 543 -12.77 9.88 -32.16
CA GLY A 543 -14.12 10.31 -32.50
C GLY A 543 -14.44 11.72 -32.00
N SER A 544 -15.62 12.20 -32.37
CA SER A 544 -16.16 13.49 -31.94
C SER A 544 -17.65 13.36 -31.61
N GLY A 545 -18.07 13.97 -30.51
CA GLY A 545 -19.45 14.08 -30.05
C GLY A 545 -19.86 15.54 -29.82
N SER A 546 -21.16 15.79 -29.72
CA SER A 546 -21.72 17.11 -29.39
C SER A 546 -22.69 17.00 -28.23
N LEU A 547 -22.57 17.92 -27.28
CA LEU A 547 -23.50 18.14 -26.18
C LEU A 547 -24.13 19.53 -26.35
N ASP A 548 -25.46 19.62 -26.40
CA ASP A 548 -26.12 20.92 -26.48
C ASP A 548 -26.33 21.46 -25.08
N VAL A 549 -25.83 22.66 -24.83
CA VAL A 549 -26.03 23.44 -23.60
C VAL A 549 -27.20 24.38 -23.82
N LEU A 550 -28.26 24.16 -23.03
CA LEU A 550 -29.56 24.80 -23.18
C LEU A 550 -29.69 25.96 -22.19
N PHE A 551 -30.13 27.11 -22.69
CA PHE A 551 -30.33 28.33 -21.91
C PHE A 551 -31.81 28.70 -21.88
N ASP A 552 -32.33 29.04 -20.70
CA ASP A 552 -33.70 29.54 -20.52
C ASP A 552 -33.72 30.78 -19.62
N ALA A 553 -33.98 31.96 -20.22
CA ALA A 553 -34.09 33.22 -19.51
C ALA A 553 -35.51 33.50 -18.96
N THR A 554 -36.40 32.51 -18.95
CA THR A 554 -37.77 32.65 -18.42
C THR A 554 -37.77 32.93 -16.92
N GLY A 555 -38.36 34.06 -16.53
CA GLY A 555 -38.45 34.46 -15.13
C GLY A 555 -37.14 35.01 -14.55
N LEU A 556 -36.08 35.13 -15.34
CA LEU A 556 -34.84 35.77 -14.92
C LEU A 556 -34.94 37.30 -14.99
N ALA A 557 -34.29 37.97 -14.04
CA ALA A 557 -34.08 39.41 -14.08
C ALA A 557 -32.96 39.75 -15.07
N SER A 558 -32.92 41.00 -15.55
CA SER A 558 -31.81 41.44 -16.39
C SER A 558 -30.49 41.46 -15.59
N GLY A 559 -29.43 40.92 -16.19
CA GLY A 559 -28.11 40.84 -15.58
C GLY A 559 -27.36 39.55 -15.90
N PRO A 560 -26.10 39.43 -15.42
CA PRO A 560 -25.26 38.28 -15.67
C PRO A 560 -25.55 37.12 -14.72
N TYR A 561 -25.54 35.92 -15.26
CA TYR A 561 -25.64 34.64 -14.57
C TYR A 561 -24.42 33.78 -14.94
N THR A 562 -23.83 33.10 -13.96
CA THR A 562 -22.64 32.28 -14.15
C THR A 562 -22.84 30.90 -13.55
N ALA A 563 -22.33 29.87 -14.23
CA ALA A 563 -22.31 28.50 -13.74
C ALA A 563 -21.05 27.78 -14.24
N THR A 564 -20.82 26.59 -13.69
CA THR A 564 -19.79 25.67 -14.19
C THR A 564 -20.48 24.38 -14.57
N LEU A 565 -20.33 23.98 -15.83
CA LEU A 565 -20.69 22.66 -16.30
C LEU A 565 -19.49 21.74 -16.11
N ARG A 566 -19.67 20.64 -15.39
CA ARG A 566 -18.61 19.68 -15.05
C ARG A 566 -18.84 18.37 -15.79
N LEU A 567 -17.86 17.98 -16.59
CA LEU A 567 -17.77 16.64 -17.16
C LEU A 567 -16.88 15.79 -16.23
N THR A 568 -17.38 14.65 -15.77
CA THR A 568 -16.57 13.60 -15.13
C THR A 568 -16.34 12.52 -16.16
N THR A 569 -15.09 12.16 -16.42
CA THR A 569 -14.71 11.33 -17.56
C THR A 569 -13.91 10.11 -17.11
N ASN A 570 -13.75 9.13 -17.99
CA ASN A 570 -12.81 8.02 -17.81
C ASN A 570 -11.43 8.27 -18.44
N ASP A 571 -11.13 9.54 -18.76
CA ASP A 571 -9.79 9.96 -19.14
C ASP A 571 -8.85 9.84 -17.91
N PRO A 572 -7.76 9.04 -17.98
CA PRO A 572 -6.88 8.80 -16.86
C PRO A 572 -6.17 10.05 -16.31
N ASP A 573 -5.87 11.04 -17.15
CA ASP A 573 -5.18 12.27 -16.74
C ASP A 573 -6.10 13.50 -16.68
N GLU A 574 -7.28 13.44 -17.30
CA GLU A 574 -8.30 14.48 -17.24
C GLU A 574 -9.68 13.94 -16.79
N SER A 575 -9.72 13.28 -15.63
CA SER A 575 -10.92 12.67 -15.04
C SER A 575 -12.07 13.66 -14.75
N GLN A 576 -11.80 14.96 -14.83
CA GLN A 576 -12.79 16.01 -14.68
C GLN A 576 -12.46 17.27 -15.50
N VAL A 577 -13.44 17.75 -16.27
CA VAL A 577 -13.33 18.97 -17.08
C VAL A 577 -14.42 19.97 -16.68
N ASP A 578 -14.01 21.17 -16.25
CA ASP A 578 -14.93 22.25 -15.89
C ASP A 578 -15.04 23.28 -17.03
N VAL A 579 -16.24 23.44 -17.59
CA VAL A 579 -16.57 24.42 -18.63
C VAL A 579 -17.30 25.61 -18.00
N PRO A 580 -16.69 26.81 -17.96
CA PRO A 580 -17.36 28.00 -17.47
C PRO A 580 -18.50 28.42 -18.40
N ILE A 581 -19.66 28.71 -17.82
CA ILE A 581 -20.87 29.14 -18.53
C ILE A 581 -21.29 30.52 -18.05
N THR A 582 -21.57 31.43 -18.98
CA THR A 582 -22.11 32.76 -18.68
C THR A 582 -23.35 33.07 -19.53
N LEU A 583 -24.43 33.51 -18.90
CA LEU A 583 -25.63 34.02 -19.57
C LEU A 583 -25.85 35.49 -19.20
N ASP A 584 -25.99 36.38 -20.18
CA ASP A 584 -26.39 37.77 -19.96
C ASP A 584 -27.85 37.97 -20.41
N VAL A 585 -28.73 38.37 -19.48
CA VAL A 585 -30.14 38.62 -19.79
C VAL A 585 -30.34 40.11 -20.09
N SER A 586 -30.49 40.46 -21.37
CA SER A 586 -30.59 41.83 -21.86
C SER A 586 -32.05 42.30 -22.01
N GLY A 587 -32.52 43.22 -21.16
CA GLY A 587 -33.88 43.81 -21.30
C GLY A 587 -34.09 44.55 -22.64
N SER A 588 -35.23 44.33 -23.30
CA SER A 588 -35.69 45.03 -24.51
C SER A 588 -36.80 46.02 -24.11
N THR A 589 -36.92 47.28 -24.56
CA THR A 589 -36.27 48.07 -25.62
C THR A 589 -35.84 49.44 -25.07
N ASP A 590 -34.57 49.79 -25.21
CA ASP A 590 -34.17 51.09 -25.72
C ASP A 590 -32.82 50.90 -26.40
N VAL A 591 -32.63 51.51 -27.55
CA VAL A 591 -31.32 51.63 -28.19
C VAL A 591 -30.46 52.49 -27.27
N ILE A 592 -29.86 51.87 -26.26
CA ILE A 592 -28.62 52.36 -25.68
C ILE A 592 -27.56 51.61 -26.45
N VAL A 593 -26.99 52.31 -27.43
CA VAL A 593 -25.65 52.03 -27.93
C VAL A 593 -24.79 51.79 -26.68
N GLY A 594 -24.55 50.52 -26.33
CA GLY A 594 -23.58 50.15 -25.33
C GLY A 594 -22.31 50.86 -25.77
N ALA A 595 -21.86 51.83 -24.97
CA ALA A 595 -20.96 52.90 -25.42
C ALA A 595 -19.91 52.32 -26.35
N GLN A 596 -20.08 52.57 -27.66
CA GLN A 596 -19.15 52.09 -28.67
C GLN A 596 -17.78 52.55 -28.19
N PRO A 597 -16.79 51.64 -28.09
CA PRO A 597 -15.48 52.02 -27.60
C PRO A 597 -15.04 53.27 -28.34
N THR A 598 -14.62 54.31 -27.63
CA THR A 598 -14.16 55.55 -28.28
C THR A 598 -12.67 55.50 -28.61
N ALA A 599 -11.97 54.47 -28.13
CA ALA A 599 -10.57 54.19 -28.38
C ALA A 599 -10.32 52.68 -28.45
N PHE A 600 -9.18 52.29 -29.03
CA PHE A 600 -8.65 50.95 -28.88
C PHE A 600 -8.29 50.69 -27.41
N GLU A 601 -8.54 49.48 -26.94
CA GLU A 601 -8.26 49.08 -25.56
C GLU A 601 -7.77 47.63 -25.55
N LEU A 602 -6.76 47.34 -24.73
CA LEU A 602 -6.41 46.00 -24.30
C LEU A 602 -6.50 45.98 -22.77
N ALA A 603 -7.43 45.22 -22.22
CA ALA A 603 -7.63 45.12 -20.77
C ALA A 603 -6.58 44.19 -20.14
N ASN A 604 -6.38 44.36 -18.82
CA ASN A 604 -5.56 43.41 -18.06
C ASN A 604 -6.20 42.01 -18.11
N PRO A 605 -5.43 40.95 -18.41
CA PRO A 605 -5.96 39.59 -18.43
C PRO A 605 -6.52 39.18 -17.06
N GLN A 606 -7.68 38.51 -17.03
CA GLN A 606 -8.30 38.03 -15.80
C GLN A 606 -8.84 36.59 -15.92
N PRO A 607 -8.58 35.71 -14.93
CA PRO A 607 -7.78 35.96 -13.72
C PRO A 607 -6.28 36.15 -14.04
N ASN A 608 -5.56 36.86 -13.17
CA ASN A 608 -4.11 37.03 -13.26
C ASN A 608 -3.55 37.27 -11.84
N PRO A 609 -2.83 36.30 -11.24
CA PRO A 609 -2.37 35.04 -11.85
C PRO A 609 -3.49 34.05 -12.21
N PHE A 610 -3.24 33.14 -13.16
CA PHE A 610 -4.17 32.08 -13.57
C PHE A 610 -3.52 30.69 -13.54
N GLY A 611 -4.32 29.63 -13.39
CA GLY A 611 -3.86 28.23 -13.37
C GLY A 611 -4.29 27.37 -14.58
N SER A 612 -5.51 27.60 -15.08
CA SER A 612 -6.06 26.92 -16.26
C SER A 612 -6.11 27.83 -17.48
N ALA A 613 -6.89 28.91 -17.43
CA ALA A 613 -6.98 29.91 -18.51
C ALA A 613 -7.16 31.34 -17.98
N THR A 614 -6.87 32.32 -18.83
CA THR A 614 -7.08 33.75 -18.58
C THR A 614 -7.74 34.42 -19.77
N THR A 615 -8.63 35.36 -19.48
CA THR A 615 -9.44 36.09 -20.45
C THR A 615 -8.84 37.46 -20.73
N ILE A 616 -8.66 37.77 -22.01
CA ILE A 616 -8.10 39.02 -22.52
C ILE A 616 -9.21 39.75 -23.27
N VAL A 617 -9.73 40.83 -22.69
CA VAL A 617 -10.74 41.69 -23.33
C VAL A 617 -10.03 42.80 -24.12
N TYR A 618 -10.50 43.07 -25.34
CA TYR A 618 -10.00 44.16 -26.17
C TYR A 618 -11.12 44.90 -26.91
N ALA A 619 -10.87 46.13 -27.39
CA ALA A 619 -11.90 46.98 -27.99
C ALA A 619 -11.46 47.63 -29.30
N ILE A 620 -12.40 47.73 -30.26
CA ILE A 620 -12.23 48.32 -31.59
C ILE A 620 -13.26 49.46 -31.77
N PRO A 621 -12.83 50.73 -31.92
CA PRO A 621 -13.73 51.87 -31.76
C PRO A 621 -14.47 52.36 -33.01
N ASN A 622 -13.79 52.52 -34.16
CA ASN A 622 -14.31 53.35 -35.27
C ASN A 622 -14.79 52.55 -36.48
N GLU A 623 -13.95 51.63 -36.97
CA GLU A 623 -14.24 50.77 -38.12
C GLU A 623 -13.58 49.40 -37.92
N ALA A 624 -13.96 48.43 -38.75
CA ALA A 624 -13.35 47.10 -38.69
C ALA A 624 -11.85 47.19 -38.99
N GLN A 625 -11.01 46.65 -38.12
CA GLN A 625 -9.55 46.81 -38.16
C GLN A 625 -8.86 45.45 -38.16
N ALA A 626 -7.74 45.34 -38.88
CA ALA A 626 -6.87 44.17 -38.74
C ALA A 626 -6.21 44.18 -37.35
N VAL A 627 -6.45 43.12 -36.57
CA VAL A 627 -5.98 42.96 -35.19
C VAL A 627 -5.12 41.71 -35.11
N SER A 628 -3.96 41.83 -34.45
CA SER A 628 -3.18 40.70 -33.97
C SER A 628 -3.06 40.76 -32.45
N ILE A 629 -3.38 39.65 -31.78
CA ILE A 629 -3.11 39.47 -30.34
C ILE A 629 -2.26 38.23 -30.18
N ALA A 630 -1.11 38.39 -29.53
CA ALA A 630 -0.14 37.32 -29.32
C ALA A 630 0.46 37.35 -27.92
N VAL A 631 0.88 36.19 -27.44
CA VAL A 631 1.54 35.98 -26.15
C VAL A 631 3.03 35.77 -26.38
N TYR A 632 3.85 36.43 -25.56
CA TYR A 632 5.30 36.39 -25.60
C TYR A 632 5.87 36.01 -24.23
N ASP A 633 7.01 35.33 -24.23
CA ASP A 633 7.78 35.09 -23.00
C ASP A 633 8.57 36.33 -22.56
N VAL A 634 9.27 36.24 -21.42
CA VAL A 634 10.11 37.34 -20.89
C VAL A 634 11.28 37.72 -21.80
N ALA A 635 11.68 36.86 -22.74
CA ALA A 635 12.72 37.12 -23.73
C ALA A 635 12.16 37.75 -25.02
N GLY A 636 10.84 37.94 -25.10
CA GLY A 636 10.16 38.47 -26.29
C GLY A 636 9.96 37.43 -27.40
N LYS A 637 10.15 36.14 -27.12
CA LYS A 637 9.86 35.07 -28.09
C LYS A 637 8.35 34.85 -28.15
N LEU A 638 7.83 34.74 -29.37
CA LEU A 638 6.42 34.41 -29.61
C LEU A 638 6.10 33.01 -29.05
N VAL A 639 5.11 32.95 -28.17
CA VAL A 639 4.59 31.71 -27.57
C VAL A 639 3.39 31.22 -28.37
N ARG A 640 2.38 32.09 -28.57
CA ARG A 640 1.14 31.75 -29.29
C ARG A 640 0.47 33.01 -29.82
N THR A 641 -0.12 32.92 -31.02
CA THR A 641 -1.02 33.95 -31.55
C THR A 641 -2.46 33.57 -31.20
N LEU A 642 -3.19 34.45 -30.54
CA LEU A 642 -4.58 34.23 -30.10
C LEU A 642 -5.58 34.79 -31.12
N VAL A 643 -5.25 35.93 -31.73
CA VAL A 643 -6.08 36.59 -32.74
C VAL A 643 -5.18 37.04 -33.89
N ASN A 644 -5.62 36.81 -35.12
CA ASN A 644 -4.97 37.34 -36.32
C ASN A 644 -6.00 37.49 -37.45
N GLY A 645 -6.57 38.68 -37.62
CA GLY A 645 -7.58 38.91 -38.64
C GLY A 645 -8.30 40.26 -38.49
N VAL A 646 -9.23 40.54 -39.41
CA VAL A 646 -10.07 41.75 -39.35
C VAL A 646 -11.18 41.55 -38.32
N GLN A 647 -11.24 42.44 -37.31
CA GLN A 647 -12.26 42.42 -36.26
C GLN A 647 -13.26 43.56 -36.47
N PRO A 648 -14.57 43.32 -36.33
CA PRO A 648 -15.57 44.38 -36.42
C PRO A 648 -15.47 45.35 -35.25
N VAL A 649 -16.14 46.49 -35.36
CA VAL A 649 -16.26 47.48 -34.27
C VAL A 649 -16.95 46.83 -33.06
N GLY A 650 -16.41 47.03 -31.86
CA GLY A 650 -16.97 46.49 -30.62
C GLY A 650 -15.92 46.05 -29.61
N ARG A 651 -16.37 45.54 -28.45
CA ARG A 651 -15.53 44.80 -27.51
C ARG A 651 -15.49 43.32 -27.91
N HIS A 652 -14.33 42.70 -27.72
CA HIS A 652 -14.00 41.35 -28.12
C HIS A 652 -13.24 40.65 -27.01
N VAL A 653 -13.15 39.33 -27.10
CA VAL A 653 -12.49 38.47 -26.11
C VAL A 653 -11.53 37.52 -26.81
N ALA A 654 -10.36 37.33 -26.21
CA ALA A 654 -9.42 36.26 -26.53
C ALA A 654 -9.09 35.50 -25.24
N ILE A 655 -8.88 34.19 -25.33
CA ILE A 655 -8.55 33.34 -24.18
C ILE A 655 -7.16 32.76 -24.38
N TRP A 656 -6.36 32.73 -23.33
CA TRP A 656 -5.11 31.97 -23.30
C TRP A 656 -5.15 30.93 -22.19
N ASP A 657 -4.87 29.68 -22.57
CA ASP A 657 -4.92 28.44 -21.77
C ASP A 657 -3.54 28.03 -21.22
N GLY A 658 -2.54 28.91 -21.32
CA GLY A 658 -1.16 28.58 -20.93
C GLY A 658 -0.47 27.57 -21.84
N ARG A 659 -0.92 27.37 -23.08
CA ARG A 659 -0.25 26.53 -24.09
C ARG A 659 0.44 27.37 -25.17
N ASP A 660 1.49 26.81 -25.78
CA ASP A 660 2.18 27.40 -26.93
C ASP A 660 1.49 27.03 -28.26
N ALA A 661 2.08 27.45 -29.39
CA ALA A 661 1.55 27.17 -30.72
C ALA A 661 1.52 25.67 -31.11
N SER A 662 2.25 24.80 -30.40
CA SER A 662 2.23 23.34 -30.59
C SER A 662 1.16 22.64 -29.74
N GLY A 663 0.43 23.38 -28.90
CA GLY A 663 -0.51 22.84 -27.93
C GLY A 663 0.15 22.36 -26.63
N SER A 664 1.47 22.49 -26.49
CA SER A 664 2.20 22.10 -25.27
C SER A 664 2.02 23.16 -24.17
N ARG A 665 1.78 22.75 -22.92
CA ARG A 665 1.73 23.67 -21.76
C ARG A 665 3.09 24.34 -21.56
N VAL A 666 3.08 25.66 -21.38
CA VAL A 666 4.30 26.41 -21.04
C VAL A 666 4.58 26.39 -19.53
N ALA A 667 5.80 26.75 -19.14
CA ALA A 667 6.20 26.76 -17.73
C ALA A 667 5.47 27.86 -16.94
N SER A 668 5.27 27.66 -15.63
CA SER A 668 4.80 28.73 -14.73
C SER A 668 5.75 29.92 -14.81
N GLY A 669 5.21 31.12 -14.88
CA GLY A 669 6.03 32.30 -15.10
C GLY A 669 5.26 33.51 -15.58
N VAL A 670 6.01 34.56 -15.88
CA VAL A 670 5.49 35.81 -16.41
C VAL A 670 5.54 35.78 -17.93
N TYR A 671 4.43 36.17 -18.55
CA TYR A 671 4.27 36.33 -19.99
C TYR A 671 3.67 37.69 -20.29
N PHE A 672 3.68 38.06 -21.57
CA PHE A 672 3.16 39.33 -22.05
C PHE A 672 2.20 39.12 -23.21
N THR A 673 0.97 39.59 -23.06
CA THR A 673 0.00 39.67 -24.15
C THR A 673 0.16 41.00 -24.84
N ARG A 674 0.38 41.00 -26.15
CA ARG A 674 0.47 42.20 -26.98
C ARG A 674 -0.67 42.23 -27.99
N MET A 675 -1.27 43.40 -28.17
CA MET A 675 -2.22 43.70 -29.24
C MET A 675 -1.59 44.70 -30.21
N ASP A 676 -1.71 44.44 -31.51
CA ASP A 676 -1.41 45.38 -32.58
C ASP A 676 -2.66 45.56 -33.46
N ALA A 677 -3.09 46.81 -33.66
CA ALA A 677 -4.26 47.16 -34.47
C ALA A 677 -4.05 48.50 -35.20
N GLY A 678 -3.62 48.46 -36.46
CA GLY A 678 -3.24 49.68 -37.19
C GLY A 678 -2.01 50.35 -36.56
N GLU A 679 -2.14 51.61 -36.12
CA GLU A 679 -1.09 52.33 -35.38
C GLU A 679 -1.14 52.08 -33.86
N PHE A 680 -2.19 51.42 -33.35
CA PHE A 680 -2.32 51.11 -31.92
C PHE A 680 -1.52 49.86 -31.55
N SER A 681 -0.75 49.94 -30.47
CA SER A 681 -0.05 48.82 -29.85
C SER A 681 -0.08 48.94 -28.33
N ASP A 682 -0.47 47.87 -27.63
CA ASP A 682 -0.48 47.82 -26.16
C ASP A 682 -0.05 46.43 -25.67
N VAL A 683 0.55 46.36 -24.49
CA VAL A 683 1.09 45.14 -23.89
C VAL A 683 0.64 45.02 -22.44
N LYS A 684 0.12 43.86 -22.05
CA LYS A 684 -0.25 43.54 -20.67
C LYS A 684 0.51 42.33 -20.15
N LYS A 685 0.92 42.41 -18.89
CA LYS A 685 1.56 41.31 -18.16
C LYS A 685 0.51 40.27 -17.78
N VAL A 686 0.85 39.00 -17.93
CA VAL A 686 0.04 37.87 -17.47
C VAL A 686 0.92 36.85 -16.74
N THR A 687 0.42 36.27 -15.66
CA THR A 687 1.18 35.36 -14.79
C THR A 687 0.49 34.01 -14.74
N LEU A 688 1.19 32.96 -15.17
CA LEU A 688 0.73 31.57 -15.10
C LEU A 688 1.35 30.91 -13.86
N LEU A 689 0.52 30.31 -13.01
CA LEU A 689 0.93 29.46 -11.88
C LEU A 689 0.49 28.02 -12.19
N LYS A 690 1.36 27.05 -11.95
CA LYS A 690 1.00 25.63 -12.04
C LYS A 690 0.50 25.17 -10.68
#